data_AF-A0A2T2T3V8-F1
#
_entry.id   AF-A0A2T2T3V8-F1
#
_cell.length_a   1.000
_cell.length_b   1.000
_cell.length_c   1.000
_cell.angle_alpha   90.00
_cell.angle_beta   90.00
_cell.angle_gamma   90.00
#
_symmetry.space_group_name_H-M   'P 1'
#
loop_
_entity.id
_entity.type
_entity.pdbx_description
1 polymer ?
#
loop_
_entity_poly.entity_id
_entity_poly.type
_entity_poly.pdbx_seq_one_letter_code
_entity_poly.pdbx_strand_id
1 'polypeptide(L)'
;MRFSTLDIQVDGPLTPGSTVQLSVEAGGTLPAQQTHLGLTLPELAALQARNQGKLAKLAPGTPLPKEGSWKGRVGSGQAIQRKTAVHIKEPGYYQVIASASAENADLQTKSGEWIKNTASRSVWLWVTDSGGKVTEQFDRSLFPDGARQQPGPLTMKDELPKLPVANAGLSSQNTISNPTGVTTIYVNYKNEVTGTSEILSGARVSYTVYDGLGRERRSSTEVIDDNGTVTIPCYSDDIHGPGSYSGTIHAQDNYRLRVYHPQTESDVVGSFSGEFATDCGRQIPVRAAYKMSHVFKRMSETITKSRSFFQVQRGKIDVHLEWDVDNSFYCGSLPPFISPWCSDGGDDVIVIKDRPGADGHPDSHIGGPQGDFTVAHEYGHAVHEKALGGNVASGECPDVHYPDGAHGIRCAYSEGFANYHSAVSIESSNGYVSDFENNEFYPADRGDGDPNDGAIIEGAVAAFLWDLTDPSDESHDGADYPGSYVADVIKTCKTDGSRANGVDHLIACFQRQIPSYSGYFDTRSSSPSSFSESATEPGSWNRTDVKTLWRKNLYGEEYDGPPLTVSVSGSQYLDEGELGTWTASPSNGTGSYSYSWEVRKNPGSSWFNVCGNSSSCSWSSGQISQTLDAKIKVTVQSGSESASSNFSFVVNNNNGDPGCDAISTNRVCE
;
A
#
# COMPACT_ATOMS: atom_id res chain seq x y z
N MET A 1 14.30 -15.68 2.32
CA MET A 1 13.13 -16.32 1.65
C MET A 1 12.95 -17.73 2.20
N ARG A 2 11.70 -18.19 2.40
CA ARG A 2 11.40 -19.53 2.95
C ARG A 2 11.73 -20.66 1.98
N PHE A 3 11.60 -20.41 0.68
CA PHE A 3 12.00 -21.33 -0.38
C PHE A 3 13.38 -20.93 -0.93
N SER A 4 14.27 -21.92 -1.10
CA SER A 4 15.62 -21.74 -1.67
C SER A 4 15.60 -21.83 -3.19
N THR A 5 14.70 -22.66 -3.73
CA THR A 5 14.53 -22.88 -5.16
C THR A 5 13.06 -23.00 -5.51
N LEU A 6 12.70 -22.50 -6.68
CA LEU A 6 11.45 -22.79 -7.37
C LEU A 6 11.82 -23.00 -8.84
N ASP A 7 11.63 -24.21 -9.36
CA ASP A 7 12.04 -24.59 -10.70
C ASP A 7 10.86 -25.11 -11.52
N ILE A 8 10.92 -24.89 -12.83
CA ILE A 8 9.92 -25.35 -13.80
C ILE A 8 10.64 -26.13 -14.88
N GLN A 9 10.31 -27.41 -15.01
CA GLN A 9 10.80 -28.28 -16.07
C GLN A 9 9.67 -28.58 -17.04
N VAL A 10 10.02 -28.60 -18.32
CA VAL A 10 9.07 -28.76 -19.42
C VAL A 10 9.53 -29.95 -20.24
N ASP A 11 8.76 -31.03 -20.21
CA ASP A 11 9.06 -32.27 -20.91
C ASP A 11 8.00 -32.56 -21.97
N GLY A 12 8.43 -32.88 -23.19
CA GLY A 12 7.56 -33.27 -24.30
C GLY A 12 7.62 -32.32 -25.50
N PRO A 13 6.92 -32.66 -26.60
CA PRO A 13 6.98 -31.89 -27.83
C PRO A 13 6.22 -30.56 -27.68
N LEU A 14 6.86 -29.46 -28.06
CA LEU A 14 6.26 -28.12 -28.11
C LEU A 14 5.67 -27.84 -29.49
N THR A 15 4.67 -28.63 -29.87
CA THR A 15 3.89 -28.48 -31.11
C THR A 15 2.40 -28.40 -30.80
N PRO A 16 1.57 -27.72 -31.60
CA PRO A 16 0.12 -27.74 -31.43
C PRO A 16 -0.44 -29.17 -31.48
N GLY A 17 -1.46 -29.44 -30.67
CA GLY A 17 -2.06 -30.76 -30.47
C GLY A 17 -1.26 -31.70 -29.57
N SER A 18 -0.11 -31.30 -29.04
CA SER A 18 0.66 -32.13 -28.13
C SER A 18 0.20 -32.02 -26.68
N THR A 19 0.64 -32.98 -25.87
CA THR A 19 0.59 -32.90 -24.41
C THR A 19 2.01 -32.68 -23.88
N VAL A 20 2.20 -31.60 -23.15
CA VAL A 20 3.45 -31.21 -22.51
C VAL A 20 3.33 -31.51 -21.02
N GLN A 21 4.35 -32.16 -20.44
CA GLN A 21 4.44 -32.38 -19.00
C GLN A 21 5.17 -31.21 -18.36
N LEU A 22 4.49 -30.51 -17.47
CA LEU A 22 5.07 -29.43 -16.68
C LEU A 22 5.35 -29.94 -15.28
N SER A 23 6.61 -29.91 -14.87
CA SER A 23 7.05 -30.26 -13.52
C SER A 23 7.43 -28.99 -12.76
N VAL A 24 6.91 -28.82 -11.56
CA VAL A 24 7.32 -27.76 -10.63
C VAL A 24 8.02 -28.38 -9.43
N GLU A 25 9.16 -27.82 -9.04
CA GLU A 25 9.90 -28.21 -7.85
C GLU A 25 10.09 -27.00 -6.94
N ALA A 26 9.80 -27.15 -5.65
CA ALA A 26 10.09 -26.14 -4.64
C ALA A 26 10.98 -26.71 -3.53
N GLY A 27 12.15 -26.11 -3.33
CA GLY A 27 13.08 -26.41 -2.24
C GLY A 27 12.87 -25.48 -1.04
N GLY A 28 12.83 -26.03 0.16
CA GLY A 28 12.65 -25.25 1.41
C GLY A 28 13.97 -24.91 2.08
N THR A 29 14.20 -23.64 2.40
CA THR A 29 15.27 -23.20 3.32
C THR A 29 14.84 -23.34 4.78
N LEU A 30 13.53 -23.28 5.04
CA LEU A 30 12.92 -23.46 6.35
C LEU A 30 11.73 -24.41 6.23
N PRO A 31 11.40 -25.17 7.30
CA PRO A 31 10.29 -26.09 7.26
C PRO A 31 8.96 -25.36 7.08
N ALA A 32 8.08 -25.91 6.24
CA ALA A 32 6.71 -25.48 6.06
C ALA A 32 5.79 -26.70 6.23
N GLN A 33 4.91 -26.64 7.23
CA GLN A 33 3.95 -27.71 7.51
C GLN A 33 2.90 -27.87 6.41
N GLN A 34 2.64 -26.79 5.67
CA GLN A 34 1.71 -26.77 4.55
C GLN A 34 2.18 -25.77 3.50
N THR A 35 2.74 -26.29 2.41
CA THR A 35 3.10 -25.53 1.21
C THR A 35 2.03 -25.72 0.16
N HIS A 36 1.51 -24.63 -0.38
CA HIS A 36 0.66 -24.63 -1.57
C HIS A 36 1.54 -24.38 -2.79
N LEU A 37 1.62 -25.37 -3.67
CA LEU A 37 2.19 -25.24 -5.01
C LEU A 37 1.09 -25.02 -6.02
N GLY A 38 1.27 -24.02 -6.88
CA GLY A 38 0.40 -23.70 -7.99
C GLY A 38 1.18 -23.57 -9.29
N LEU A 39 0.56 -23.99 -10.39
CA LEU A 39 1.05 -23.79 -11.74
C LEU A 39 -0.10 -23.23 -12.59
N THR A 40 0.16 -22.10 -13.25
CA THR A 40 -0.84 -21.33 -14.01
C THR A 40 -0.33 -21.01 -15.41
N LEU A 41 -1.22 -21.07 -16.41
CA LEU A 41 -0.94 -20.66 -17.79
C LEU A 41 -1.96 -19.58 -18.22
N PRO A 42 -1.64 -18.28 -18.06
CA PRO A 42 -2.57 -17.20 -18.35
C PRO A 42 -3.10 -17.23 -19.79
N GLU A 43 -2.23 -17.51 -20.77
CA GLU A 43 -2.59 -17.54 -22.19
C GLU A 43 -3.52 -18.71 -22.52
N LEU A 44 -3.37 -19.84 -21.84
CA LEU A 44 -4.26 -20.98 -22.01
C LEU A 44 -5.65 -20.68 -21.42
N ALA A 45 -5.71 -20.01 -20.28
CA ALA A 45 -6.97 -19.57 -19.69
C ALA A 45 -7.72 -18.59 -20.61
N ALA A 46 -6.99 -17.62 -21.17
CA ALA A 46 -7.56 -16.70 -22.16
C ALA A 46 -8.07 -17.43 -23.41
N LEU A 47 -7.33 -18.45 -23.88
CA LEU A 47 -7.73 -19.28 -25.01
C LEU A 47 -9.01 -20.09 -24.73
N GLN A 48 -9.12 -20.68 -23.53
CA GLN A 48 -10.32 -21.40 -23.11
C GLN A 48 -11.55 -20.48 -23.03
N ALA A 49 -11.38 -19.27 -22.48
CA ALA A 49 -12.44 -18.27 -22.42
C ALA A 49 -12.92 -17.85 -23.83
N ARG A 50 -11.97 -17.62 -24.76
CA ARG A 50 -12.27 -17.30 -26.17
C ARG A 50 -13.14 -18.37 -26.82
N ASN A 51 -12.78 -19.64 -26.65
CA ASN A 51 -13.49 -20.78 -27.24
C ASN A 51 -14.90 -20.99 -26.67
N GLN A 52 -15.23 -20.39 -25.53
CA GLN A 52 -16.58 -20.42 -24.93
C GLN A 52 -17.47 -19.25 -25.40
N GLY A 53 -17.07 -18.53 -26.46
CA GLY A 53 -17.81 -17.35 -26.94
C GLY A 53 -17.65 -16.12 -26.04
N LYS A 54 -16.74 -16.15 -25.07
CA LYS A 54 -16.35 -14.99 -24.25
C LYS A 54 -15.15 -14.29 -24.91
N LEU A 55 -15.40 -13.41 -25.87
CA LEU A 55 -14.44 -12.39 -26.31
C LEU A 55 -14.37 -11.31 -25.21
N ALA A 56 -13.27 -10.67 -24.80
CA ALA A 56 -11.87 -10.65 -25.26
C ALA A 56 -10.92 -10.10 -24.17
N LYS A 57 -11.30 -10.08 -22.89
CA LYS A 57 -10.44 -9.62 -21.78
C LYS A 57 -10.83 -10.39 -20.52
N LEU A 58 -9.88 -11.10 -19.92
CA LEU A 58 -10.04 -11.51 -18.52
C LEU A 58 -10.12 -10.21 -17.71
N ALA A 59 -11.19 -10.02 -16.94
CA ALA A 59 -11.31 -8.81 -16.12
C ALA A 59 -10.13 -8.75 -15.12
N PRO A 60 -9.54 -7.58 -14.87
CA PRO A 60 -8.52 -7.44 -13.82
C PRO A 60 -9.01 -8.06 -12.51
N GLY A 61 -8.14 -8.82 -11.84
CA GLY A 61 -8.49 -9.55 -10.62
C GLY A 61 -9.22 -10.88 -10.82
N THR A 62 -9.55 -11.28 -12.06
CA THR A 62 -10.10 -12.63 -12.33
C THR A 62 -9.06 -13.69 -11.92
N PRO A 63 -9.39 -14.61 -10.99
CA PRO A 63 -8.49 -15.68 -10.64
C PRO A 63 -8.21 -16.54 -11.87
N LEU A 64 -6.93 -16.68 -12.22
CA LEU A 64 -6.54 -17.53 -13.33
C LEU A 64 -6.71 -19.01 -12.94
N PRO A 65 -7.29 -19.85 -13.81
CA PRO A 65 -7.30 -21.29 -13.64
C PRO A 65 -5.90 -21.83 -13.38
N LYS A 66 -5.76 -22.67 -12.35
CA LYS A 66 -4.53 -23.39 -12.07
C LYS A 66 -4.55 -24.70 -12.85
N GLU A 67 -3.57 -24.93 -13.71
CA GLU A 67 -3.36 -26.21 -14.41
C GLU A 67 -2.85 -27.29 -13.45
N GLY A 68 -2.29 -26.87 -12.31
CA GLY A 68 -1.92 -27.74 -11.21
C GLY A 68 -1.96 -27.01 -9.88
N SER A 69 -2.49 -27.67 -8.85
CA SER A 69 -2.59 -27.12 -7.50
C SER A 69 -2.43 -28.23 -6.47
N TRP A 70 -1.40 -28.15 -5.65
CA TRP A 70 -1.04 -29.21 -4.70
C TRP A 70 -0.71 -28.64 -3.34
N LYS A 71 -1.06 -29.37 -2.29
CA LYS A 71 -0.59 -29.10 -0.93
C LYS A 71 0.40 -30.18 -0.50
N GLY A 72 1.41 -29.80 0.27
CA GLY A 72 2.38 -30.75 0.81
C GLY A 72 3.31 -30.12 1.83
N ARG A 73 4.04 -30.96 2.57
CA ARG A 73 5.08 -30.51 3.51
C ARG A 73 6.40 -30.31 2.77
N VAL A 74 7.15 -29.30 3.17
CA VAL A 74 8.53 -29.07 2.71
C VAL A 74 9.41 -28.83 3.93
N GLY A 75 10.25 -29.80 4.29
CA GLY A 75 11.24 -29.63 5.36
C GLY A 75 12.39 -28.71 4.95
N SER A 76 13.19 -28.29 5.93
CA SER A 76 14.45 -27.58 5.64
C SER A 76 15.39 -28.47 4.85
N GLY A 77 15.92 -27.97 3.73
CA GLY A 77 16.77 -28.71 2.80
C GLY A 77 16.03 -29.77 1.96
N GLN A 78 14.71 -29.92 2.11
CA GLN A 78 13.91 -30.84 1.31
C GLN A 78 13.28 -30.11 0.12
N ALA A 79 12.92 -30.89 -0.91
CA ALA A 79 12.18 -30.41 -2.06
C ALA A 79 10.90 -31.21 -2.27
N ILE A 80 9.88 -30.55 -2.80
CA ILE A 80 8.64 -31.18 -3.26
C ILE A 80 8.51 -30.95 -4.76
N GLN A 81 8.35 -32.03 -5.52
CA GLN A 81 8.15 -31.99 -6.97
C GLN A 81 6.73 -32.45 -7.32
N ARG A 82 6.08 -31.75 -8.24
CA ARG A 82 4.74 -32.09 -8.76
C ARG A 82 4.71 -31.93 -10.26
N LYS A 83 3.88 -32.73 -10.93
CA LYS A 83 3.75 -32.73 -12.38
C LYS A 83 2.28 -32.56 -12.78
N THR A 84 2.04 -31.83 -13.87
CA THR A 84 0.73 -31.76 -14.53
C THR A 84 0.92 -31.84 -16.05
N ALA A 85 -0.05 -32.44 -16.74
CA ALA A 85 -0.04 -32.57 -18.18
C ALA A 85 -0.91 -31.46 -18.77
N VAL A 86 -0.36 -30.66 -19.68
CA VAL A 86 -1.05 -29.55 -20.34
C VAL A 86 -1.14 -29.83 -21.83
N HIS A 87 -2.34 -29.71 -22.38
CA HIS A 87 -2.58 -29.90 -23.80
C HIS A 87 -2.52 -28.56 -24.54
N ILE A 88 -1.54 -28.41 -25.44
CA ILE A 88 -1.30 -27.17 -26.18
C ILE A 88 -2.06 -27.23 -27.50
N LYS A 89 -3.11 -26.42 -27.64
CA LYS A 89 -4.01 -26.51 -28.80
C LYS A 89 -3.55 -25.70 -30.01
N GLU A 90 -2.87 -24.59 -29.79
CA GLU A 90 -2.55 -23.62 -30.83
C GLU A 90 -1.07 -23.22 -30.78
N PRO A 91 -0.47 -22.84 -31.91
CA PRO A 91 0.87 -22.26 -31.89
C PRO A 91 0.85 -20.91 -31.18
N GLY A 92 2.00 -20.51 -30.64
CA GLY A 92 2.21 -19.21 -30.02
C GLY A 92 3.09 -19.29 -28.79
N TYR A 93 3.05 -18.22 -28.00
CA TYR A 93 3.92 -18.07 -26.83
C TYR A 93 3.10 -18.07 -25.55
N TYR A 94 3.42 -19.01 -24.66
CA TYR A 94 2.69 -19.26 -23.43
C TYR A 94 3.57 -18.98 -22.22
N GLN A 95 3.08 -18.20 -21.27
CA GLN A 95 3.73 -18.03 -19.99
C GLN A 95 3.30 -19.16 -19.05
N VAL A 96 4.29 -19.79 -18.41
CA VAL A 96 4.05 -20.76 -17.33
C VAL A 96 4.52 -20.11 -16.05
N ILE A 97 3.61 -19.93 -15.09
CA ILE A 97 3.91 -19.34 -13.79
C ILE A 97 3.78 -20.40 -12.73
N ALA A 98 4.87 -20.68 -12.01
CA ALA A 98 4.87 -21.45 -10.79
C ALA A 98 4.81 -20.52 -9.57
N SER A 99 4.04 -20.91 -8.57
CA SER A 99 3.97 -20.24 -7.27
C SER A 99 4.09 -21.24 -6.14
N ALA A 100 4.87 -20.91 -5.11
CA ALA A 100 4.91 -21.63 -3.84
C ALA A 100 4.55 -20.66 -2.70
N SER A 101 3.64 -21.06 -1.82
CA SER A 101 3.36 -20.31 -0.58
C SER A 101 3.34 -21.25 0.62
N ALA A 102 3.84 -20.79 1.77
CA ALA A 102 3.69 -21.51 3.03
C ALA A 102 2.45 -20.98 3.78
N GLU A 103 1.46 -21.84 3.99
CA GLU A 103 0.27 -21.56 4.81
C GLU A 103 0.62 -21.78 6.30
N ASN A 104 0.11 -20.91 7.18
CA ASN A 104 0.30 -21.00 8.64
C ASN A 104 1.77 -20.99 9.10
N ALA A 105 2.67 -20.40 8.31
CA ALA A 105 4.02 -20.13 8.77
C ALA A 105 4.00 -18.80 9.52
N ASP A 106 4.26 -18.85 10.84
CA ASP A 106 4.46 -17.64 11.64
C ASP A 106 5.41 -16.69 10.90
N LEU A 107 5.08 -15.40 10.92
CA LEU A 107 5.93 -14.36 10.35
C LEU A 107 7.24 -14.35 11.13
N GLN A 108 8.25 -15.03 10.59
CA GLN A 108 9.57 -15.12 11.18
C GLN A 108 10.46 -14.05 10.56
N THR A 109 11.31 -13.45 11.38
CA THR A 109 12.41 -12.61 10.93
C THR A 109 13.71 -13.41 10.97
N LYS A 110 14.62 -13.11 10.04
CA LYS A 110 16.01 -13.60 10.09
C LYS A 110 16.91 -12.38 9.93
N SER A 111 17.70 -12.07 10.95
CA SER A 111 18.56 -10.88 10.97
C SER A 111 17.78 -9.56 10.80
N GLY A 112 16.58 -9.46 11.38
CA GLY A 112 15.74 -8.26 11.28
C GLY A 112 14.92 -8.13 10.00
N GLU A 113 15.13 -9.00 9.00
CA GLU A 113 14.35 -9.00 7.77
C GLU A 113 13.22 -10.03 7.81
N TRP A 114 12.04 -9.65 7.31
CA TRP A 114 10.90 -10.56 7.15
C TRP A 114 11.21 -11.66 6.14
N ILE A 115 10.95 -12.91 6.54
CA ILE A 115 11.11 -14.04 5.65
C ILE A 115 9.90 -14.11 4.71
N LYS A 116 10.09 -13.79 3.43
CA LYS A 116 9.07 -14.00 2.39
C LYS A 116 8.62 -15.47 2.40
N ASN A 117 7.34 -15.69 2.72
CA ASN A 117 6.67 -16.99 2.75
C ASN A 117 6.15 -17.43 1.37
N THR A 118 6.43 -16.66 0.33
CA THR A 118 6.02 -16.91 -1.06
C THR A 118 7.22 -16.88 -1.98
N ALA A 119 7.17 -17.68 -3.05
CA ALA A 119 8.09 -17.62 -4.17
C ALA A 119 7.30 -17.79 -5.48
N SER A 120 7.76 -17.15 -6.54
CA SER A 120 7.19 -17.30 -7.88
C SER A 120 8.29 -17.36 -8.93
N ARG A 121 8.11 -18.17 -9.97
CA ARG A 121 8.98 -18.23 -11.14
C ARG A 121 8.13 -18.33 -12.39
N SER A 122 8.62 -17.77 -13.48
CA SER A 122 8.02 -17.96 -14.81
C SER A 122 9.03 -18.52 -15.80
N VAL A 123 8.54 -19.32 -16.74
CA VAL A 123 9.21 -19.67 -17.99
C VAL A 123 8.25 -19.43 -19.15
N TRP A 124 8.76 -19.35 -20.37
CA TRP A 124 7.95 -19.15 -21.56
C TRP A 124 8.11 -20.31 -22.54
N LEU A 125 7.01 -20.77 -23.12
CA LEU A 125 6.97 -21.84 -24.10
C LEU A 125 6.69 -21.25 -25.47
N TRP A 126 7.69 -21.22 -26.35
CA TRP A 126 7.51 -20.92 -27.77
C TRP A 126 7.09 -22.18 -28.50
N VAL A 127 5.87 -22.19 -29.02
CA VAL A 127 5.24 -23.35 -29.66
C VAL A 127 4.97 -23.01 -31.11
N THR A 128 5.51 -23.81 -32.04
CA THR A 128 5.22 -23.68 -33.48
C THR A 128 4.81 -25.03 -34.06
N ASP A 129 4.24 -25.02 -35.27
CA ASP A 129 3.84 -26.25 -35.97
C ASP A 129 4.99 -27.25 -36.17
N SER A 130 6.22 -26.75 -36.30
CA SER A 130 7.42 -27.56 -36.54
C SER A 130 8.22 -27.93 -35.28
N GLY A 131 7.83 -27.43 -34.11
CA GLY A 131 8.56 -27.59 -32.86
C GLY A 131 8.68 -26.28 -32.08
N GLY A 132 9.31 -26.32 -30.91
CA GLY A 132 9.32 -25.17 -30.03
C GLY A 132 10.54 -25.13 -29.12
N LYS A 133 10.65 -24.07 -28.32
CA LYS A 133 11.70 -23.92 -27.31
C LYS A 133 11.15 -23.33 -26.02
N VAL A 134 11.83 -23.61 -24.92
CA VAL A 134 11.60 -22.96 -23.63
C VAL A 134 12.59 -21.81 -23.48
N THR A 135 12.13 -20.67 -22.96
CA THR A 135 13.00 -19.57 -22.57
C THR A 135 12.71 -19.16 -21.12
N GLU A 136 13.73 -18.61 -20.47
CA GLU A 136 13.58 -18.13 -19.09
C GLU A 136 12.89 -16.76 -19.01
N GLN A 137 12.97 -15.99 -20.11
CA GLN A 137 12.39 -14.65 -20.23
C GLN A 137 11.62 -14.52 -21.54
N PHE A 138 10.75 -13.52 -21.60
CA PHE A 138 10.05 -13.17 -22.82
C PHE A 138 11.08 -12.75 -23.88
N ASP A 139 11.10 -13.45 -25.02
CA ASP A 139 12.09 -13.26 -26.09
C ASP A 139 11.38 -12.66 -27.30
N ARG A 140 11.42 -11.33 -27.42
CA ARG A 140 10.72 -10.61 -28.49
C ARG A 140 11.29 -10.93 -29.88
N SER A 141 12.55 -11.35 -29.96
CA SER A 141 13.22 -11.68 -31.22
C SER A 141 12.59 -12.87 -31.96
N LEU A 142 11.76 -13.65 -31.27
CA LEU A 142 11.02 -14.78 -31.85
C LEU A 142 9.80 -14.35 -32.66
N PHE A 143 9.44 -13.08 -32.60
CA PHE A 143 8.29 -12.53 -33.30
C PHE A 143 8.75 -11.59 -34.41
N PRO A 144 8.17 -11.69 -35.62
CA PRO A 144 8.39 -10.67 -36.64
C PRO A 144 7.77 -9.33 -36.22
N ASP A 145 8.28 -8.26 -36.79
CA ASP A 145 7.72 -6.92 -36.62
C ASP A 145 6.23 -6.91 -36.96
N GLY A 146 5.42 -6.32 -36.08
CA GLY A 146 3.97 -6.26 -36.23
C GLY A 146 3.16 -7.40 -35.61
N ALA A 147 3.78 -8.35 -34.90
CA ALA A 147 3.07 -9.33 -34.09
C ALA A 147 2.20 -8.63 -33.01
N ARG A 148 0.89 -8.91 -33.01
CA ARG A 148 -0.10 -8.29 -32.11
C ARG A 148 -0.40 -9.21 -30.93
N GLN A 149 -0.52 -8.64 -29.73
CA GLN A 149 -1.04 -9.37 -28.59
C GLN A 149 -2.56 -9.55 -28.72
N GLN A 150 -3.01 -10.79 -28.76
CA GLN A 150 -4.43 -11.16 -28.78
C GLN A 150 -4.80 -11.96 -27.53
N PRO A 151 -6.09 -12.05 -27.15
CA PRO A 151 -6.54 -12.93 -26.08
C PRO A 151 -6.20 -14.39 -26.41
N GLY A 152 -5.31 -14.98 -25.62
CA GLY A 152 -4.72 -16.28 -25.88
C GLY A 152 -3.19 -16.19 -25.96
N PRO A 153 -2.52 -17.21 -26.52
CA PRO A 153 -1.08 -17.14 -26.78
C PRO A 153 -0.77 -16.04 -27.79
N LEU A 154 0.42 -15.45 -27.68
CA LEU A 154 0.90 -14.51 -28.69
C LEU A 154 1.08 -15.25 -30.02
N THR A 155 0.31 -14.84 -31.03
CA THR A 155 0.21 -15.50 -32.34
C THR A 155 0.68 -14.55 -33.45
N MET A 156 1.12 -15.13 -34.58
CA MET A 156 1.47 -14.34 -35.78
C MET A 156 0.21 -13.86 -36.50
N LYS A 157 0.33 -12.72 -37.20
CA LYS A 157 -0.79 -11.99 -37.82
C LYS A 157 -1.45 -12.72 -39.00
N ASP A 158 -0.76 -13.70 -39.61
CA ASP A 158 -1.21 -14.45 -40.77
C ASP A 158 -0.83 -15.93 -40.62
N GLU A 159 -1.69 -16.85 -41.08
CA GLU A 159 -1.37 -18.28 -41.22
C GLU A 159 0.01 -18.42 -41.86
N LEU A 160 0.86 -19.26 -41.26
CA LEU A 160 2.20 -19.57 -41.79
C LEU A 160 2.10 -19.80 -43.31
N PRO A 161 2.87 -19.07 -44.14
CA PRO A 161 3.17 -19.59 -45.46
C PRO A 161 3.73 -21.00 -45.23
N LYS A 162 3.16 -22.01 -45.88
CA LYS A 162 3.79 -23.33 -45.96
C LYS A 162 5.13 -23.14 -46.65
N LEU A 163 6.15 -22.84 -45.87
CA LEU A 163 7.50 -22.70 -46.39
C LEU A 163 7.92 -24.07 -46.91
N PRO A 164 8.44 -24.16 -48.14
CA PRO A 164 9.11 -25.36 -48.58
C PRO A 164 10.18 -25.70 -47.56
N VAL A 165 10.30 -26.98 -47.21
CA VAL A 165 11.45 -27.51 -46.48
C VAL A 165 12.68 -27.30 -47.36
N ALA A 166 13.23 -26.09 -47.31
CA ALA A 166 14.61 -25.86 -47.67
C ALA A 166 15.41 -26.54 -46.57
N ASN A 167 16.16 -27.57 -46.96
CA ASN A 167 17.20 -28.13 -46.11
C ASN A 167 17.93 -26.97 -45.45
N ALA A 168 17.96 -26.98 -44.12
CA ALA A 168 18.77 -26.10 -43.32
C ALA A 168 20.24 -26.30 -43.75
N GLY A 169 20.65 -25.53 -44.77
CA GLY A 169 22.02 -25.10 -44.85
C GLY A 169 22.27 -24.38 -43.55
N LEU A 170 23.16 -24.96 -42.73
CA LEU A 170 23.65 -24.42 -41.48
C LEU A 170 23.73 -22.90 -41.60
N SER A 171 22.74 -22.19 -41.06
CA SER A 171 22.88 -20.77 -40.80
C SER A 171 24.10 -20.69 -39.93
N SER A 172 25.14 -20.00 -40.39
CA SER A 172 26.24 -19.61 -39.52
C SER A 172 25.59 -19.00 -38.29
N GLN A 173 25.60 -19.72 -37.18
CA GLN A 173 25.41 -19.11 -35.88
C GLN A 173 26.50 -18.06 -35.84
N ASN A 174 26.12 -16.80 -36.09
CA ASN A 174 26.96 -15.67 -35.73
C ASN A 174 27.24 -15.92 -34.25
N THR A 175 28.46 -16.37 -33.96
CA THR A 175 28.98 -16.50 -32.62
C THR A 175 28.75 -15.14 -31.99
N ILE A 176 27.69 -15.03 -31.19
CA ILE A 176 27.42 -13.87 -30.38
C ILE A 176 28.63 -13.78 -29.48
N SER A 177 29.46 -12.79 -29.73
CA SER A 177 30.62 -12.56 -28.92
C SER A 177 30.19 -12.26 -27.50
N ASN A 178 30.94 -12.82 -26.56
CA ASN A 178 30.74 -12.51 -25.17
C ASN A 178 31.05 -11.01 -24.96
N PRO A 179 30.22 -10.30 -24.18
CA PRO A 179 30.50 -8.91 -23.83
C PRO A 179 31.87 -8.82 -23.15
N THR A 180 32.66 -7.82 -23.53
CA THR A 180 34.04 -7.65 -23.04
C THR A 180 34.15 -6.67 -21.88
N GLY A 181 33.04 -6.02 -21.54
CA GLY A 181 32.88 -5.12 -20.41
C GLY A 181 31.47 -4.56 -20.39
N VAL A 182 31.27 -3.52 -19.59
CA VAL A 182 30.01 -2.78 -19.53
C VAL A 182 30.29 -1.28 -19.48
N THR A 183 29.38 -0.48 -20.04
CA THR A 183 29.31 0.96 -19.79
C THR A 183 28.07 1.24 -18.95
N THR A 184 28.20 2.13 -17.97
CA THR A 184 27.10 2.44 -17.03
C THR A 184 26.54 3.81 -17.37
N ILE A 185 25.27 3.87 -17.74
CA ILE A 185 24.55 5.13 -17.91
C ILE A 185 24.05 5.58 -16.55
N TYR A 186 24.46 6.76 -16.11
CA TYR A 186 24.03 7.36 -14.85
C TYR A 186 23.07 8.52 -15.12
N VAL A 187 21.81 8.34 -14.75
CA VAL A 187 20.73 9.28 -15.06
C VAL A 187 20.40 10.12 -13.84
N ASN A 188 20.51 11.43 -14.01
CA ASN A 188 20.09 12.42 -13.02
C ASN A 188 19.34 13.56 -13.69
N TYR A 189 18.67 14.39 -12.89
CA TYR A 189 18.17 15.68 -13.33
C TYR A 189 18.55 16.75 -12.30
N LYS A 190 18.57 18.01 -12.73
CA LYS A 190 18.78 19.14 -11.82
C LYS A 190 17.41 19.61 -11.34
N ASN A 191 17.15 19.56 -10.04
CA ASN A 191 15.98 20.17 -9.44
C ASN A 191 16.09 21.69 -9.61
N GLU A 192 15.17 22.29 -10.35
CA GLU A 192 15.22 23.73 -10.66
C GLU A 192 14.84 24.61 -9.45
N VAL A 193 14.10 24.06 -8.49
CA VAL A 193 13.71 24.76 -7.25
C VAL A 193 14.87 24.82 -6.26
N THR A 194 15.51 23.69 -6.00
CA THR A 194 16.59 23.60 -4.99
C THR A 194 17.98 23.81 -5.60
N GLY A 195 18.11 23.70 -6.92
CA GLY A 195 19.38 23.70 -7.64
C GLY A 195 20.21 22.41 -7.48
N THR A 196 19.71 21.42 -6.73
CA THR A 196 20.43 20.17 -6.44
C THR A 196 20.28 19.15 -7.57
N SER A 197 21.23 18.22 -7.68
CA SER A 197 21.11 17.09 -8.61
C SER A 197 20.40 15.96 -7.91
N GLU A 198 19.40 15.38 -8.58
CA GLU A 198 18.64 14.24 -8.09
C GLU A 198 18.75 13.05 -9.03
N ILE A 199 18.71 11.85 -8.46
CA ILE A 199 18.72 10.60 -9.19
C ILE A 199 17.32 10.32 -9.75
N LEU A 200 17.24 9.84 -11.00
CA LEU A 200 16.03 9.30 -11.59
C LEU A 200 16.10 7.76 -11.56
N SER A 201 15.35 7.12 -10.66
CA SER A 201 15.20 5.66 -10.58
C SER A 201 13.82 5.22 -11.05
N GLY A 202 13.64 3.94 -11.41
CA GLY A 202 12.36 3.34 -11.81
C GLY A 202 11.88 3.70 -13.22
N ALA A 203 12.44 4.73 -13.84
CA ALA A 203 12.14 5.12 -15.22
C ALA A 203 12.68 4.08 -16.23
N ARG A 204 12.10 4.05 -17.41
CA ARG A 204 12.44 3.11 -18.48
C ARG A 204 13.53 3.67 -19.38
N VAL A 205 14.50 2.83 -19.76
CA VAL A 205 15.53 3.15 -20.75
C VAL A 205 15.42 2.20 -21.93
N SER A 206 15.29 2.74 -23.13
CA SER A 206 15.32 1.98 -24.38
C SER A 206 16.62 2.28 -25.11
N TYR A 207 17.45 1.27 -25.39
CA TYR A 207 18.73 1.47 -26.07
C TYR A 207 19.00 0.44 -27.15
N THR A 208 19.80 0.83 -28.12
CA THR A 208 20.30 0.02 -29.22
C THR A 208 21.82 0.06 -29.23
N VAL A 209 22.44 -1.10 -29.41
CA VAL A 209 23.87 -1.32 -29.55
C VAL A 209 24.18 -1.67 -30.99
N TYR A 210 25.16 -1.00 -31.57
CA TYR A 210 25.62 -1.18 -32.93
C TYR A 210 27.05 -1.73 -32.96
N ASP A 211 27.37 -2.47 -34.01
CA ASP A 211 28.72 -2.92 -34.31
C ASP A 211 29.57 -1.81 -34.95
N GLY A 212 30.85 -2.07 -35.23
CA GLY A 212 31.76 -1.09 -35.84
C GLY A 212 31.39 -0.70 -37.28
N LEU A 213 30.45 -1.41 -37.91
CA LEU A 213 29.85 -1.03 -39.20
C LEU A 213 28.52 -0.29 -39.05
N GLY A 214 28.08 0.00 -37.82
CA GLY A 214 26.80 0.66 -37.54
C GLY A 214 25.58 -0.27 -37.68
N ARG A 215 25.77 -1.59 -37.74
CA ARG A 215 24.66 -2.55 -37.79
C ARG A 215 24.19 -2.84 -36.37
N GLU A 216 22.88 -2.89 -36.18
CA GLU A 216 22.29 -3.25 -34.89
C GLU A 216 22.73 -4.66 -34.47
N ARG A 217 23.31 -4.78 -33.28
CA ARG A 217 23.61 -6.06 -32.62
C ARG A 217 22.53 -6.44 -31.62
N ARG A 218 22.02 -5.45 -30.88
CA ARG A 218 21.07 -5.68 -29.78
C ARG A 218 20.26 -4.41 -29.50
N SER A 219 18.96 -4.56 -29.32
CA SER A 219 18.12 -3.58 -28.64
C SER A 219 17.60 -4.15 -27.32
N SER A 220 17.47 -3.29 -26.32
CA SER A 220 16.98 -3.65 -24.99
C SER A 220 16.08 -2.55 -24.42
N THR A 221 15.23 -2.95 -23.49
CA THR A 221 14.48 -2.05 -22.62
C THR A 221 14.77 -2.45 -21.20
N GLU A 222 15.27 -1.52 -20.40
CA GLU A 222 15.65 -1.73 -19.01
C GLU A 222 15.00 -0.68 -18.11
N VAL A 223 15.08 -0.88 -16.80
CA VAL A 223 14.63 0.06 -15.78
C VAL A 223 15.85 0.63 -15.08
N ILE A 224 15.86 1.93 -14.84
CA ILE A 224 16.91 2.57 -14.06
C ILE A 224 16.81 2.07 -12.62
N ASP A 225 17.90 1.53 -12.08
CA ASP A 225 17.94 1.04 -10.71
C ASP A 225 17.88 2.18 -9.67
N ASP A 226 17.85 1.80 -8.39
CA ASP A 226 17.77 2.74 -7.26
C ASP A 226 19.00 3.67 -7.15
N ASN A 227 20.12 3.33 -7.82
CA ASN A 227 21.32 4.15 -7.89
C ASN A 227 21.31 5.11 -9.09
N GLY A 228 20.24 5.12 -9.89
CA GLY A 228 20.18 5.94 -11.09
C GLY A 228 20.95 5.34 -12.26
N THR A 229 21.22 4.03 -12.24
CA THR A 229 22.08 3.40 -13.25
C THR A 229 21.37 2.39 -14.15
N VAL A 230 21.83 2.33 -15.40
CA VAL A 230 21.55 1.27 -16.39
C VAL A 230 22.88 0.79 -16.96
N THR A 231 23.01 -0.52 -17.17
CA THR A 231 24.27 -1.14 -17.62
C THR A 231 24.13 -1.63 -19.06
N ILE A 232 24.94 -1.08 -19.96
CA ILE A 232 24.96 -1.47 -21.38
C ILE A 232 26.19 -2.35 -21.63
N PRO A 233 26.03 -3.56 -22.21
CA PRO A 233 27.16 -4.43 -22.52
C PRO A 233 28.02 -3.83 -23.62
N CYS A 234 29.35 -3.85 -23.41
CA CYS A 234 30.31 -3.50 -24.45
C CYS A 234 30.67 -4.72 -25.29
N TYR A 235 30.92 -4.48 -26.58
CA TYR A 235 31.46 -5.49 -27.47
C TYR A 235 32.75 -4.95 -28.11
N SER A 236 33.87 -5.65 -27.93
CA SER A 236 35.18 -5.27 -28.48
C SER A 236 35.73 -6.24 -29.52
N ASP A 237 34.93 -7.23 -29.92
CA ASP A 237 35.33 -8.31 -30.82
C ASP A 237 35.11 -7.99 -32.30
N ASP A 238 34.59 -6.79 -32.63
CA ASP A 238 34.30 -6.48 -34.01
C ASP A 238 35.59 -6.10 -34.75
N ILE A 239 35.88 -6.89 -35.79
CA ILE A 239 36.98 -6.68 -36.73
C ILE A 239 36.89 -5.33 -37.46
N HIS A 240 35.73 -4.66 -37.41
CA HIS A 240 35.46 -3.38 -38.06
C HIS A 240 35.64 -2.15 -37.16
N GLY A 241 36.07 -2.33 -35.92
CA GLY A 241 36.30 -1.23 -34.96
C GLY A 241 35.34 -1.29 -33.76
N PRO A 242 35.45 -0.34 -32.82
CA PRO A 242 34.61 -0.30 -31.64
C PRO A 242 33.14 -0.07 -32.04
N GLY A 243 32.23 -0.84 -31.45
CA GLY A 243 30.80 -0.61 -31.60
C GLY A 243 30.35 0.70 -30.93
N SER A 244 29.11 1.09 -31.19
CA SER A 244 28.48 2.28 -30.60
C SER A 244 27.16 1.92 -29.93
N TYR A 245 26.59 2.87 -29.19
CA TYR A 245 25.28 2.72 -28.58
C TYR A 245 24.50 4.03 -28.65
N SER A 246 23.17 3.93 -28.67
CA SER A 246 22.26 5.07 -28.53
C SER A 246 21.03 4.66 -27.75
N GLY A 247 20.46 5.54 -26.93
CA GLY A 247 19.25 5.26 -26.20
C GLY A 247 18.45 6.49 -25.82
N THR A 248 17.24 6.23 -25.34
CA THR A 248 16.27 7.21 -24.86
C THR A 248 15.77 6.80 -23.48
N ILE A 249 15.52 7.80 -22.64
CA ILE A 249 15.02 7.64 -21.28
C ILE A 249 13.58 8.13 -21.27
N HIS A 250 12.66 7.28 -20.81
CA HIS A 250 11.24 7.55 -20.75
C HIS A 250 10.79 7.67 -19.29
N ALA A 251 10.02 8.72 -18.96
CA ALA A 251 9.34 8.88 -17.68
C ALA A 251 8.13 7.95 -17.58
N GLN A 252 8.40 6.65 -17.73
CA GLN A 252 7.43 5.58 -17.71
C GLN A 252 8.02 4.42 -16.90
N ASP A 253 7.21 3.77 -16.08
CA ASP A 253 7.57 2.49 -15.49
C ASP A 253 6.96 1.34 -16.32
N ASN A 254 7.27 0.10 -15.95
CA ASN A 254 6.84 -1.05 -16.74
C ASN A 254 5.32 -1.34 -16.70
N TYR A 255 4.54 -0.74 -15.79
CA TYR A 255 3.18 -1.26 -15.51
C TYR A 255 2.13 -0.26 -15.01
N ARG A 256 2.50 0.92 -14.51
CA ARG A 256 1.65 1.72 -13.61
C ARG A 256 1.67 3.22 -13.86
N LEU A 257 2.80 3.79 -14.25
CA LEU A 257 2.94 5.25 -14.36
C LEU A 257 3.56 5.64 -15.69
N ARG A 258 2.95 6.63 -16.33
CA ARG A 258 3.53 7.35 -17.46
C ARG A 258 3.35 8.85 -17.24
N VAL A 259 4.43 9.60 -17.31
CA VAL A 259 4.39 11.07 -17.36
C VAL A 259 4.66 11.49 -18.79
N TYR A 260 3.76 12.31 -19.31
CA TYR A 260 3.71 12.70 -20.70
C TYR A 260 3.65 14.22 -20.81
N HIS A 261 4.33 14.77 -21.81
CA HIS A 261 4.26 16.19 -22.12
C HIS A 261 3.58 16.37 -23.49
N PRO A 262 2.41 17.01 -23.55
CA PRO A 262 1.56 17.15 -24.74
C PRO A 262 2.26 17.93 -25.85
N GLN A 263 3.01 18.99 -25.52
CA GLN A 263 3.65 19.84 -26.53
C GLN A 263 4.79 19.12 -27.26
N THR A 264 5.40 18.11 -26.63
CA THR A 264 6.46 17.29 -27.24
C THR A 264 5.92 15.95 -27.75
N GLU A 265 4.64 15.69 -27.53
CA GLU A 265 3.96 14.40 -27.75
C GLU A 265 4.78 13.19 -27.27
N SER A 266 5.47 13.34 -26.13
CA SER A 266 6.50 12.40 -25.72
C SER A 266 6.60 12.25 -24.20
N ASP A 267 6.97 11.05 -23.78
CA ASP A 267 7.41 10.72 -22.42
C ASP A 267 8.95 10.67 -22.30
N VAL A 268 9.67 11.04 -23.37
CA VAL A 268 11.13 11.04 -23.41
C VAL A 268 11.69 12.23 -22.62
N VAL A 269 12.44 11.92 -21.56
CA VAL A 269 13.09 12.92 -20.70
C VAL A 269 14.58 13.08 -20.99
N GLY A 270 15.18 12.19 -21.76
CA GLY A 270 16.59 12.30 -22.12
C GLY A 270 16.98 11.33 -23.23
N SER A 271 18.13 11.59 -23.84
CA SER A 271 18.74 10.72 -24.85
C SER A 271 20.25 10.68 -24.68
N PHE A 272 20.87 9.58 -25.07
CA PHE A 272 22.31 9.42 -25.02
C PHE A 272 22.82 8.63 -26.22
N SER A 273 24.10 8.82 -26.53
CA SER A 273 24.83 8.02 -27.50
C SER A 273 26.32 8.07 -27.21
N GLY A 274 27.05 7.01 -27.53
CA GLY A 274 28.50 6.96 -27.33
C GLY A 274 29.16 5.80 -28.07
N GLU A 275 30.47 5.67 -27.86
CA GLU A 275 31.32 4.66 -28.51
C GLU A 275 32.00 3.78 -27.47
N PHE A 276 32.00 2.46 -27.66
CA PHE A 276 32.57 1.54 -26.66
C PHE A 276 34.09 1.65 -26.53
N ALA A 277 34.79 2.16 -27.56
CA ALA A 277 36.23 2.42 -27.45
C ALA A 277 36.57 3.38 -26.32
N THR A 278 35.70 4.36 -26.06
CA THR A 278 35.94 5.39 -25.05
C THR A 278 35.18 5.15 -23.77
N ASP A 279 34.03 4.49 -23.84
CA ASP A 279 33.04 4.48 -22.77
C ASP A 279 33.00 3.16 -21.99
N CYS A 280 33.64 2.10 -22.50
CA CYS A 280 33.62 0.83 -21.82
C CYS A 280 34.38 0.88 -20.49
N GLY A 281 33.76 0.36 -19.42
CA GLY A 281 34.25 0.45 -18.05
C GLY A 281 34.04 1.82 -17.41
N ARG A 282 33.34 2.75 -18.07
CA ARG A 282 33.07 4.10 -17.57
C ARG A 282 31.60 4.29 -17.22
N GLN A 283 31.38 5.27 -16.35
CA GLN A 283 30.07 5.81 -16.04
C GLN A 283 29.84 7.08 -16.86
N ILE A 284 28.76 7.10 -17.64
CA ILE A 284 28.39 8.18 -18.55
C ILE A 284 27.19 8.92 -17.95
N PRO A 285 27.35 10.17 -17.51
CA PRO A 285 26.26 10.93 -16.94
C PRO A 285 25.30 11.42 -18.03
N VAL A 286 24.01 11.21 -17.83
CA VAL A 286 22.93 11.71 -18.70
C VAL A 286 22.01 12.57 -17.87
N ARG A 287 21.78 13.80 -18.33
CA ARG A 287 20.86 14.74 -17.69
C ARG A 287 19.48 14.62 -18.31
N ALA A 288 18.51 14.18 -17.52
CA ALA A 288 17.11 14.15 -17.88
C ALA A 288 16.44 15.52 -17.65
N ALA A 289 15.36 15.79 -18.38
CA ALA A 289 14.54 16.99 -18.26
C ALA A 289 13.87 17.06 -16.87
N TYR A 290 14.00 18.20 -16.19
CA TYR A 290 13.54 18.38 -14.81
C TYR A 290 12.07 18.03 -14.62
N LYS A 291 11.17 18.74 -15.31
CA LYS A 291 9.72 18.73 -15.06
C LYS A 291 9.12 17.33 -15.04
N MET A 292 9.24 16.60 -16.16
CA MET A 292 8.73 15.22 -16.27
C MET A 292 9.44 14.25 -15.32
N SER A 293 10.76 14.37 -15.15
CA SER A 293 11.53 13.47 -14.28
C SER A 293 11.15 13.65 -12.81
N HIS A 294 10.91 14.89 -12.39
CA HIS A 294 10.53 15.22 -11.03
C HIS A 294 9.11 14.74 -10.72
N VAL A 295 8.12 15.04 -11.59
CA VAL A 295 6.76 14.51 -11.44
C VAL A 295 6.75 12.98 -11.43
N PHE A 296 7.54 12.34 -12.31
CA PHE A 296 7.65 10.88 -12.34
C PHE A 296 8.17 10.31 -11.02
N LYS A 297 9.27 10.89 -10.50
CA LYS A 297 9.86 10.48 -9.23
C LYS A 297 8.86 10.64 -8.08
N ARG A 298 8.27 11.82 -7.93
CA ARG A 298 7.31 12.12 -6.85
C ARG A 298 6.08 11.26 -6.92
N MET A 299 5.50 11.09 -8.11
CA MET A 299 4.36 10.21 -8.30
C MET A 299 4.70 8.75 -7.98
N SER A 300 5.91 8.28 -8.33
CA SER A 300 6.37 6.91 -7.98
C SER A 300 6.51 6.71 -6.47
N GLU A 301 7.05 7.71 -5.77
CA GLU A 301 7.16 7.73 -4.30
C GLU A 301 5.76 7.72 -3.65
N THR A 302 4.87 8.60 -4.10
CA THR A 302 3.46 8.68 -3.68
C THR A 302 2.73 7.36 -3.90
N ILE A 303 2.83 6.75 -5.08
CA ILE A 303 2.20 5.45 -5.40
C ILE A 303 2.67 4.37 -4.42
N THR A 304 3.97 4.36 -4.08
CA THR A 304 4.56 3.36 -3.19
C THR A 304 4.07 3.55 -1.76
N LYS A 305 4.11 4.78 -1.23
CA LYS A 305 3.64 5.10 0.12
C LYS A 305 2.14 4.88 0.26
N SER A 306 1.33 5.39 -0.67
CA SER A 306 -0.12 5.19 -0.72
C SER A 306 -0.50 3.70 -0.66
N ARG A 307 0.16 2.83 -1.43
CA ARG A 307 -0.06 1.38 -1.39
C ARG A 307 0.34 0.76 -0.06
N SER A 308 1.45 1.20 0.52
CA SER A 308 1.93 0.67 1.80
C SER A 308 0.98 1.06 2.94
N PHE A 309 0.52 2.30 2.94
CA PHE A 309 -0.30 2.89 3.99
C PHE A 309 -1.76 2.42 3.91
N PHE A 310 -2.41 2.58 2.76
CA PHE A 310 -3.82 2.22 2.57
C PHE A 310 -4.04 0.74 2.22
N GLN A 311 -2.99 0.00 1.83
CA GLN A 311 -3.07 -1.40 1.37
C GLN A 311 -4.04 -1.63 0.19
N VAL A 312 -4.35 -0.58 -0.58
CA VAL A 312 -5.17 -0.66 -1.80
C VAL A 312 -4.34 -0.53 -3.06
N GLN A 313 -4.82 -1.11 -4.17
CA GLN A 313 -4.21 -0.99 -5.49
C GLN A 313 -5.15 -0.29 -6.47
N ARG A 314 -4.66 0.76 -7.12
CA ARG A 314 -5.42 1.56 -8.11
C ARG A 314 -5.30 1.04 -9.55
N GLY A 315 -4.11 0.56 -9.94
CA GLY A 315 -3.81 0.19 -11.33
C GLY A 315 -2.86 1.18 -12.00
N LYS A 316 -2.99 1.32 -13.33
CA LYS A 316 -2.20 2.25 -14.16
C LYS A 316 -2.80 3.66 -14.10
N ILE A 317 -1.96 4.70 -14.09
CA ILE A 317 -2.33 6.11 -14.22
C ILE A 317 -1.42 6.77 -15.27
N ASP A 318 -2.01 7.64 -16.09
CA ASP A 318 -1.28 8.53 -16.99
C ASP A 318 -1.30 9.96 -16.40
N VAL A 319 -0.17 10.66 -16.47
CA VAL A 319 0.02 12.02 -15.95
C VAL A 319 0.47 12.93 -17.08
N HIS A 320 -0.25 14.03 -17.30
CA HIS A 320 0.03 15.00 -18.34
C HIS A 320 0.53 16.31 -17.71
N LEU A 321 1.60 16.88 -18.26
CA LEU A 321 2.08 18.20 -17.86
C LEU A 321 1.50 19.26 -18.80
N GLU A 322 0.62 20.12 -18.31
CA GLU A 322 -0.12 21.07 -19.14
C GLU A 322 0.26 22.51 -18.81
N TRP A 323 0.60 23.27 -19.85
CA TRP A 323 0.97 24.68 -19.70
C TRP A 323 -0.25 25.62 -19.65
N ASP A 324 -1.36 25.23 -20.27
CA ASP A 324 -2.53 26.11 -20.45
C ASP A 324 -3.72 25.69 -19.58
N VAL A 325 -3.42 25.27 -18.35
CA VAL A 325 -4.42 24.98 -17.32
C VAL A 325 -4.24 25.90 -16.13
N ASP A 326 -5.37 26.33 -15.55
CA ASP A 326 -5.37 27.24 -14.41
C ASP A 326 -4.95 26.53 -13.11
N ASN A 327 -5.21 25.22 -13.01
CA ASN A 327 -4.88 24.37 -11.88
C ASN A 327 -4.48 22.95 -12.32
N SER A 328 -3.86 22.19 -11.42
CA SER A 328 -3.78 20.72 -11.53
C SER A 328 -5.14 20.12 -11.23
N PHE A 329 -5.44 18.96 -11.81
CA PHE A 329 -6.67 18.23 -11.55
C PHE A 329 -6.57 16.78 -12.00
N TYR A 330 -7.35 15.91 -11.37
CA TYR A 330 -7.63 14.57 -11.86
C TYR A 330 -8.91 14.56 -12.71
N CYS A 331 -8.83 14.11 -13.96
CA CYS A 331 -9.96 14.11 -14.90
C CYS A 331 -11.18 13.32 -14.38
N GLY A 332 -10.98 12.17 -13.75
CA GLY A 332 -12.08 11.37 -13.17
C GLY A 332 -13.34 11.31 -14.05
N SER A 333 -14.50 11.57 -13.45
CA SER A 333 -15.79 11.70 -14.15
C SER A 333 -16.12 13.13 -14.60
N LEU A 334 -15.13 14.03 -14.70
CA LEU A 334 -15.34 15.40 -15.14
C LEU A 334 -15.85 15.45 -16.58
N PRO A 335 -16.80 16.35 -16.89
CA PRO A 335 -17.29 16.51 -18.25
C PRO A 335 -16.17 16.87 -19.25
N PRO A 336 -16.22 16.32 -20.47
CA PRO A 336 -15.18 16.52 -21.50
C PRO A 336 -14.99 17.98 -21.97
N PHE A 337 -15.87 18.90 -21.61
CA PHE A 337 -15.72 20.32 -21.96
C PHE A 337 -14.83 21.10 -20.99
N ILE A 338 -14.54 20.57 -19.79
CA ILE A 338 -13.65 21.22 -18.82
C ILE A 338 -12.20 21.14 -19.28
N SER A 339 -11.83 20.03 -19.92
CA SER A 339 -10.52 19.88 -20.53
C SER A 339 -10.59 18.92 -21.73
N PRO A 340 -10.03 19.30 -22.89
CA PRO A 340 -9.90 18.39 -24.04
C PRO A 340 -9.24 17.06 -23.65
N TRP A 341 -8.36 17.10 -22.65
CA TRP A 341 -7.61 15.95 -22.14
C TRP A 341 -8.48 14.92 -21.41
N CYS A 342 -9.64 15.32 -20.88
CA CYS A 342 -10.58 14.40 -20.26
C CYS A 342 -11.53 13.73 -21.28
N SER A 343 -11.44 14.06 -22.57
CA SER A 343 -12.41 13.65 -23.60
C SER A 343 -11.93 12.55 -24.56
N ASP A 344 -10.62 12.34 -24.70
CA ASP A 344 -10.03 11.54 -25.80
C ASP A 344 -9.50 10.14 -25.41
N GLY A 345 -10.07 9.50 -24.38
CA GLY A 345 -9.85 8.05 -24.19
C GLY A 345 -9.53 7.54 -22.77
N GLY A 346 -9.80 8.31 -21.72
CA GLY A 346 -9.92 7.74 -20.39
C GLY A 346 -10.24 8.76 -19.31
N ASP A 347 -11.30 8.50 -18.56
CA ASP A 347 -11.68 9.08 -17.26
C ASP A 347 -10.60 8.92 -16.15
N ASP A 348 -9.32 8.74 -16.53
CA ASP A 348 -8.25 8.19 -15.70
C ASP A 348 -6.88 8.85 -15.95
N VAL A 349 -6.87 10.18 -16.04
CA VAL A 349 -5.68 11.01 -16.29
C VAL A 349 -5.53 12.05 -15.19
N ILE A 350 -4.30 12.27 -14.73
CA ILE A 350 -3.93 13.41 -13.88
C ILE A 350 -3.31 14.48 -14.78
N VAL A 351 -3.74 15.72 -14.63
CA VAL A 351 -3.16 16.88 -15.28
C VAL A 351 -2.44 17.71 -14.22
N ILE A 352 -1.14 17.95 -14.43
CA ILE A 352 -0.30 18.78 -13.57
C ILE A 352 0.01 20.08 -14.29
N LYS A 353 -0.28 21.20 -13.64
CA LYS A 353 0.01 22.54 -14.16
C LYS A 353 1.51 22.81 -14.24
N ASP A 354 1.95 23.21 -15.44
CA ASP A 354 3.36 23.50 -15.76
C ASP A 354 3.68 25.00 -15.94
N ARG A 355 2.68 25.88 -15.81
CA ARG A 355 2.84 27.32 -16.02
C ARG A 355 3.40 28.03 -14.79
N PRO A 356 4.43 28.89 -14.91
CA PRO A 356 4.84 29.80 -13.84
C PRO A 356 3.70 30.73 -13.43
N GLY A 357 3.54 30.98 -12.13
CA GLY A 357 2.53 31.88 -11.57
C GLY A 357 2.63 33.30 -12.12
N ALA A 358 1.49 33.98 -12.27
CA ALA A 358 1.42 35.37 -12.74
C ALA A 358 1.84 36.40 -11.67
N ASP A 359 2.00 35.96 -10.43
CA ASP A 359 2.40 36.73 -9.24
C ASP A 359 3.91 36.74 -8.98
N GLY A 360 4.70 36.08 -9.83
CA GLY A 360 6.16 36.02 -9.71
C GLY A 360 6.68 34.95 -8.76
N HIS A 361 5.80 34.12 -8.18
CA HIS A 361 6.22 32.86 -7.56
C HIS A 361 6.51 31.80 -8.64
N PRO A 362 7.47 30.88 -8.41
CA PRO A 362 7.84 29.83 -9.37
C PRO A 362 6.77 28.72 -9.52
N ASP A 363 5.47 29.05 -9.47
CA ASP A 363 4.27 28.19 -9.30
C ASP A 363 3.98 27.20 -10.44
N SER A 364 4.97 26.46 -10.90
CA SER A 364 4.70 25.13 -11.43
C SER A 364 4.20 24.26 -10.26
N HIS A 365 3.12 23.51 -10.46
CA HIS A 365 2.65 22.50 -9.51
C HIS A 365 3.53 21.24 -9.52
N ILE A 366 4.80 21.43 -9.86
CA ILE A 366 5.79 20.39 -10.13
C ILE A 366 6.82 20.35 -9.02
N GLY A 367 7.34 21.50 -8.60
CA GLY A 367 8.51 21.58 -7.73
C GLY A 367 8.25 22.09 -6.32
N GLY A 368 9.14 21.72 -5.40
CA GLY A 368 9.11 22.20 -4.01
C GLY A 368 8.00 21.56 -3.17
N PRO A 369 7.82 22.00 -1.91
CA PRO A 369 6.83 21.42 -0.99
C PRO A 369 5.39 21.44 -1.55
N GLN A 370 5.01 22.51 -2.25
CA GLN A 370 3.70 22.63 -2.88
C GLN A 370 3.55 21.70 -4.09
N GLY A 371 4.56 21.56 -4.94
CA GLY A 371 4.52 20.62 -6.07
C GLY A 371 4.45 19.16 -5.60
N ASP A 372 5.25 18.80 -4.59
CA ASP A 372 5.21 17.49 -3.96
C ASP A 372 3.82 17.20 -3.36
N PHE A 373 3.23 18.19 -2.67
CA PHE A 373 1.86 18.12 -2.15
C PHE A 373 0.82 17.97 -3.27
N THR A 374 0.93 18.76 -4.33
CA THR A 374 -0.05 18.76 -5.43
C THR A 374 -0.04 17.44 -6.17
N VAL A 375 1.14 16.91 -6.52
CA VAL A 375 1.26 15.61 -7.19
C VAL A 375 0.62 14.49 -6.35
N ALA A 376 0.82 14.52 -5.04
CA ALA A 376 0.24 13.53 -4.14
C ALA A 376 -1.26 13.73 -3.91
N HIS A 377 -1.74 14.98 -3.90
CA HIS A 377 -3.15 15.36 -3.82
C HIS A 377 -3.93 14.84 -5.03
N GLU A 378 -3.47 15.10 -6.26
CA GLU A 378 -4.16 14.64 -7.48
C GLU A 378 -4.22 13.11 -7.57
N TYR A 379 -3.16 12.44 -7.13
CA TYR A 379 -3.18 10.99 -7.02
C TYR A 379 -4.15 10.50 -5.95
N GLY A 380 -4.37 11.29 -4.90
CA GLY A 380 -5.41 11.07 -3.89
C GLY A 380 -6.80 11.00 -4.50
N HIS A 381 -7.21 11.97 -5.33
CA HIS A 381 -8.47 11.87 -6.08
C HIS A 381 -8.53 10.59 -6.92
N ALA A 382 -7.43 10.27 -7.59
CA ALA A 382 -7.34 9.11 -8.46
C ALA A 382 -7.50 7.78 -7.67
N VAL A 383 -6.97 7.70 -6.45
CA VAL A 383 -7.14 6.57 -5.51
C VAL A 383 -8.59 6.52 -5.00
N HIS A 384 -9.14 7.66 -4.59
CA HIS A 384 -10.52 7.75 -4.11
C HIS A 384 -11.51 7.23 -5.16
N GLU A 385 -11.34 7.66 -6.41
CA GLU A 385 -12.16 7.27 -7.56
C GLU A 385 -12.02 5.77 -7.88
N LYS A 386 -10.81 5.28 -8.15
CA LYS A 386 -10.64 3.93 -8.73
C LYS A 386 -10.46 2.83 -7.69
N ALA A 387 -9.80 3.11 -6.58
CA ALA A 387 -9.46 2.08 -5.58
C ALA A 387 -10.51 2.00 -4.46
N LEU A 388 -11.12 3.14 -4.10
CA LEU A 388 -12.08 3.23 -2.99
C LEU A 388 -13.55 3.30 -3.47
N GLY A 389 -13.78 3.21 -4.79
CA GLY A 389 -15.11 2.96 -5.38
C GLY A 389 -15.83 4.19 -5.92
N GLY A 390 -15.13 5.31 -6.11
CA GLY A 390 -15.62 6.53 -6.78
C GLY A 390 -15.42 7.79 -5.93
N ASN A 391 -15.28 8.95 -6.56
CA ASN A 391 -15.45 10.23 -5.90
C ASN A 391 -16.89 10.68 -6.18
N VAL A 392 -17.64 11.05 -5.16
CA VAL A 392 -19.03 11.53 -5.32
C VAL A 392 -19.12 12.97 -5.81
N ALA A 393 -17.99 13.67 -5.89
CA ALA A 393 -17.93 15.10 -6.17
C ALA A 393 -17.32 15.39 -7.55
N SER A 394 -17.89 14.87 -8.63
CA SER A 394 -17.66 15.50 -9.94
C SER A 394 -18.51 16.77 -10.04
N GLY A 395 -18.02 17.87 -9.45
CA GLY A 395 -18.42 19.23 -9.85
C GLY A 395 -19.14 20.13 -8.84
N GLU A 396 -18.91 19.98 -7.53
CA GLU A 396 -19.46 20.92 -6.52
C GLU A 396 -18.42 21.85 -5.88
N CYS A 397 -17.13 21.74 -6.22
CA CYS A 397 -16.12 22.69 -5.76
C CYS A 397 -16.06 23.92 -6.68
N PRO A 398 -16.02 25.15 -6.14
CA PRO A 398 -15.74 26.31 -6.96
C PRO A 398 -14.30 26.26 -7.50
N ASP A 399 -14.09 26.87 -8.66
CA ASP A 399 -12.75 27.07 -9.22
C ASP A 399 -12.43 28.57 -9.20
N VAL A 400 -11.44 29.05 -8.44
CA VAL A 400 -10.52 28.32 -7.55
C VAL A 400 -11.14 28.01 -6.17
N HIS A 401 -10.70 26.94 -5.51
CA HIS A 401 -10.97 26.63 -4.10
C HIS A 401 -9.65 26.47 -3.34
N TYR A 402 -9.74 26.43 -2.01
CA TYR A 402 -8.57 26.40 -1.12
C TYR A 402 -8.84 25.49 0.11
N PRO A 403 -7.78 24.93 0.72
CA PRO A 403 -7.91 24.12 1.93
C PRO A 403 -8.61 24.81 3.11
N ASP A 404 -8.51 26.14 3.20
CA ASP A 404 -9.14 27.02 4.19
C ASP A 404 -10.51 27.59 3.71
N GLY A 405 -11.10 27.02 2.66
CA GLY A 405 -12.37 27.46 2.07
C GLY A 405 -13.59 26.67 2.55
N ALA A 406 -14.62 27.37 3.02
CA ALA A 406 -15.93 26.81 3.33
C ALA A 406 -16.85 26.83 2.09
N HIS A 407 -17.09 25.69 1.46
CA HIS A 407 -17.81 25.60 0.18
C HIS A 407 -19.02 24.66 0.22
N GLY A 408 -18.81 23.41 0.60
CA GLY A 408 -19.88 22.43 0.67
C GLY A 408 -19.39 21.04 1.05
N ILE A 409 -20.26 20.23 1.63
CA ILE A 409 -19.87 18.97 2.28
C ILE A 409 -19.28 17.93 1.33
N ARG A 410 -19.71 17.92 0.06
CA ARG A 410 -19.15 17.01 -0.95
C ARG A 410 -17.78 17.46 -1.42
N CYS A 411 -17.61 18.76 -1.60
CA CYS A 411 -16.34 19.37 -1.97
C CYS A 411 -15.31 19.11 -0.86
N ALA A 412 -15.62 19.53 0.37
CA ALA A 412 -14.79 19.31 1.55
C ALA A 412 -14.40 17.85 1.75
N TYR A 413 -15.32 16.92 1.48
CA TYR A 413 -15.02 15.50 1.58
C TYR A 413 -14.05 15.00 0.48
N SER A 414 -14.29 15.39 -0.77
CA SER A 414 -13.43 15.02 -1.91
C SER A 414 -12.01 15.57 -1.74
N GLU A 415 -11.92 16.88 -1.55
CA GLU A 415 -10.66 17.61 -1.43
C GLU A 415 -9.96 17.30 -0.13
N GLY A 416 -10.71 17.19 0.98
CA GLY A 416 -10.15 16.81 2.27
C GLY A 416 -9.53 15.42 2.26
N PHE A 417 -10.12 14.45 1.53
CA PHE A 417 -9.46 13.15 1.33
C PHE A 417 -8.18 13.29 0.48
N ALA A 418 -8.18 14.09 -0.58
CA ALA A 418 -7.00 14.29 -1.42
C ALA A 418 -5.86 14.99 -0.66
N ASN A 419 -6.20 15.98 0.17
CA ASN A 419 -5.30 16.66 1.10
C ASN A 419 -4.72 15.70 2.16
N TYR A 420 -5.56 14.90 2.81
CA TYR A 420 -5.12 13.84 3.72
C TYR A 420 -4.21 12.81 3.03
N HIS A 421 -4.60 12.35 1.83
CA HIS A 421 -3.80 11.42 1.04
C HIS A 421 -2.41 12.00 0.73
N SER A 422 -2.35 13.30 0.45
CA SER A 422 -1.10 14.02 0.24
C SER A 422 -0.24 14.00 1.50
N ALA A 423 -0.80 14.37 2.65
CA ALA A 423 -0.10 14.40 3.94
C ALA A 423 0.58 13.05 4.27
N VAL A 424 -0.14 11.94 4.10
CA VAL A 424 0.42 10.59 4.38
C VAL A 424 1.43 10.10 3.33
N SER A 425 1.49 10.77 2.17
CA SER A 425 2.34 10.36 1.03
C SER A 425 3.60 11.21 0.87
N ILE A 426 3.69 12.38 1.50
CA ILE A 426 4.84 13.28 1.38
C ILE A 426 5.81 13.12 2.56
N GLU A 427 6.82 13.99 2.66
CA GLU A 427 7.72 14.03 3.82
C GLU A 427 7.05 14.78 4.98
N SER A 428 7.25 14.32 6.21
CA SER A 428 6.66 14.94 7.41
C SER A 428 7.15 16.36 7.70
N SER A 429 8.26 16.77 7.07
CA SER A 429 8.78 18.14 7.12
C SER A 429 8.02 19.12 6.23
N ASN A 430 7.05 18.64 5.44
CA ASN A 430 6.22 19.50 4.60
C ASN A 430 5.26 20.31 5.47
N GLY A 431 5.19 21.63 5.25
CA GLY A 431 4.36 22.54 6.05
C GLY A 431 2.89 22.12 6.13
N TYR A 432 2.31 21.60 5.04
CA TYR A 432 0.93 21.13 5.03
C TYR A 432 0.65 20.03 6.05
N VAL A 433 1.63 19.15 6.33
CA VAL A 433 1.47 18.11 7.36
C VAL A 433 1.32 18.75 8.74
N SER A 434 2.17 19.74 9.04
CA SER A 434 2.07 20.53 10.27
C SER A 434 0.76 21.32 10.35
N ASP A 435 0.25 21.83 9.22
CA ASP A 435 -0.99 22.60 9.21
C ASP A 435 -2.21 21.70 9.49
N PHE A 436 -2.21 20.45 9.02
CA PHE A 436 -3.27 19.48 9.39
C PHE A 436 -3.17 19.04 10.84
N GLU A 437 -1.96 18.75 11.32
CA GLU A 437 -1.69 18.40 12.73
C GLU A 437 -2.26 19.46 13.69
N ASN A 438 -1.96 20.73 13.41
CA ASN A 438 -2.41 21.85 14.24
C ASN A 438 -3.85 22.29 13.93
N ASN A 439 -4.52 21.62 12.97
CA ASN A 439 -5.84 21.97 12.47
C ASN A 439 -5.97 23.46 12.06
N GLU A 440 -4.92 24.02 11.43
CA GLU A 440 -4.78 25.45 11.09
C GLU A 440 -5.81 25.93 10.05
N PHE A 441 -6.47 25.00 9.35
CA PHE A 441 -7.50 25.31 8.36
C PHE A 441 -8.90 25.53 8.96
N TYR A 442 -9.06 25.34 10.27
CA TYR A 442 -10.32 25.57 10.98
C TYR A 442 -10.16 26.69 12.04
N PRO A 443 -11.07 27.68 12.10
CA PRO A 443 -12.17 27.94 11.17
C PRO A 443 -11.68 28.40 9.79
N ALA A 444 -12.54 28.35 8.78
CA ALA A 444 -12.17 28.76 7.42
C ALA A 444 -11.99 30.28 7.31
N ASP A 445 -10.97 30.69 6.56
CA ASP A 445 -10.68 32.09 6.22
C ASP A 445 -11.32 32.52 4.89
N ARG A 446 -11.82 31.57 4.09
CA ARG A 446 -12.34 31.80 2.73
C ARG A 446 -13.64 31.03 2.48
N GLY A 447 -14.26 31.32 1.34
CA GLY A 447 -15.49 30.64 0.89
C GLY A 447 -16.77 31.39 1.22
N ASP A 448 -17.89 30.81 0.82
CA ASP A 448 -19.26 31.37 0.94
C ASP A 448 -20.13 30.63 1.96
N GLY A 449 -19.64 29.52 2.52
CA GLY A 449 -20.27 28.77 3.61
C GLY A 449 -20.04 29.36 5.01
N ASP A 450 -20.53 28.66 6.04
CA ASP A 450 -20.24 29.00 7.43
C ASP A 450 -18.79 28.62 7.77
N PRO A 451 -17.93 29.60 8.13
CA PRO A 451 -16.53 29.32 8.44
C PRO A 451 -16.32 28.45 9.70
N ASN A 452 -17.37 28.24 10.52
CA ASN A 452 -17.32 27.39 11.71
C ASN A 452 -17.93 26.00 11.48
N ASP A 453 -18.35 25.68 10.26
CA ASP A 453 -18.78 24.32 9.89
C ASP A 453 -17.62 23.59 9.19
N GLY A 454 -16.73 22.98 9.97
CA GLY A 454 -15.58 22.24 9.42
C GLY A 454 -15.96 21.06 8.55
N ALA A 455 -17.22 20.61 8.57
CA ALA A 455 -17.67 19.58 7.64
C ALA A 455 -17.74 20.05 6.19
N ILE A 456 -17.71 21.36 5.95
CA ILE A 456 -17.66 21.97 4.62
C ILE A 456 -16.32 22.64 4.31
N ILE A 457 -15.28 22.37 5.11
CA ILE A 457 -13.91 22.88 4.96
C ILE A 457 -12.96 21.73 4.64
N GLU A 458 -12.26 21.80 3.52
CA GLU A 458 -11.41 20.73 3.00
C GLU A 458 -10.28 20.37 3.97
N GLY A 459 -9.58 21.38 4.49
CA GLY A 459 -8.46 21.21 5.42
C GLY A 459 -8.89 20.65 6.78
N ALA A 460 -10.06 21.03 7.29
CA ALA A 460 -10.62 20.46 8.53
C ALA A 460 -10.99 18.97 8.36
N VAL A 461 -11.54 18.59 7.20
CA VAL A 461 -11.78 17.18 6.87
C VAL A 461 -10.47 16.41 6.75
N ALA A 462 -9.44 17.01 6.16
CA ALA A 462 -8.12 16.41 6.06
C ALA A 462 -7.48 16.19 7.45
N ALA A 463 -7.54 17.19 8.33
CA ALA A 463 -7.08 17.10 9.72
C ALA A 463 -7.83 16.01 10.49
N PHE A 464 -9.17 15.92 10.36
CA PHE A 464 -9.92 14.81 10.94
C PHE A 464 -9.43 13.42 10.47
N LEU A 465 -9.17 13.25 9.17
CA LEU A 465 -8.67 11.97 8.66
C LEU A 465 -7.23 11.70 9.06
N TRP A 466 -6.43 12.76 9.22
CA TRP A 466 -5.05 12.71 9.69
C TRP A 466 -4.97 12.18 11.13
N ASP A 467 -5.62 12.85 12.08
CA ASP A 467 -5.66 12.48 13.52
C ASP A 467 -6.27 11.08 13.78
N LEU A 468 -6.92 10.47 12.79
CA LEU A 468 -7.36 9.09 12.88
C LEU A 468 -6.21 8.08 12.69
N THR A 469 -5.08 8.49 12.14
CA THR A 469 -4.07 7.59 11.56
C THR A 469 -2.61 7.96 11.80
N ASP A 470 -2.35 9.15 12.32
CA ASP A 470 -1.06 9.54 12.83
C ASP A 470 -0.76 8.83 14.16
N PRO A 471 0.52 8.80 14.58
CA PRO A 471 0.89 8.25 15.88
C PRO A 471 0.18 9.02 17.00
N SER A 472 -0.31 8.34 18.03
CA SER A 472 -0.90 9.01 19.20
C SER A 472 0.20 9.63 20.10
N ASP A 473 0.90 10.64 19.61
CA ASP A 473 1.96 11.34 20.33
C ASP A 473 1.61 12.76 20.78
N GLU A 474 0.41 13.26 20.44
CA GLU A 474 -0.14 14.49 20.97
C GLU A 474 -1.24 14.25 22.02
N SER A 475 -1.54 15.28 22.82
CA SER A 475 -2.51 15.15 23.92
C SER A 475 -3.96 14.95 23.46
N HIS A 476 -4.22 15.19 22.17
CA HIS A 476 -5.55 15.10 21.57
C HIS A 476 -5.73 13.89 20.65
N ASP A 477 -4.67 13.11 20.41
CA ASP A 477 -4.71 11.93 19.55
C ASP A 477 -5.27 10.75 20.34
N GLY A 478 -6.58 10.57 20.24
CA GLY A 478 -7.24 9.38 20.76
C GLY A 478 -7.08 8.16 19.86
N ALA A 479 -6.54 8.30 18.65
CA ALA A 479 -6.48 7.26 17.64
C ALA A 479 -5.09 7.14 17.01
N ASP A 480 -4.79 5.94 16.52
CA ASP A 480 -3.68 5.59 15.64
C ASP A 480 -4.17 4.36 14.87
N TYR A 481 -5.10 4.60 13.95
CA TYR A 481 -5.70 3.55 13.16
C TYR A 481 -4.85 3.27 11.92
N PRO A 482 -4.68 2.00 11.52
CA PRO A 482 -4.00 1.69 10.28
C PRO A 482 -4.69 2.39 9.09
N GLY A 483 -3.92 3.00 8.19
CA GLY A 483 -4.47 3.61 6.97
C GLY A 483 -5.35 2.65 6.15
N SER A 484 -5.09 1.34 6.20
CA SER A 484 -5.95 0.31 5.59
C SER A 484 -7.35 0.25 6.18
N TYR A 485 -7.51 0.49 7.48
CA TYR A 485 -8.83 0.58 8.12
C TYR A 485 -9.60 1.79 7.62
N VAL A 486 -8.97 2.97 7.58
CA VAL A 486 -9.59 4.19 7.02
C VAL A 486 -10.01 4.00 5.57
N ALA A 487 -9.14 3.41 4.74
CA ALA A 487 -9.48 3.08 3.34
C ALA A 487 -10.67 2.12 3.23
N ASP A 488 -10.72 1.06 4.05
CA ASP A 488 -11.83 0.10 4.03
C ASP A 488 -13.15 0.72 4.47
N VAL A 489 -13.14 1.61 5.48
CA VAL A 489 -14.35 2.36 5.88
C VAL A 489 -14.81 3.25 4.73
N ILE A 490 -13.92 4.07 4.14
CA ILE A 490 -14.26 4.95 2.99
C ILE A 490 -14.85 4.15 1.83
N LYS A 491 -14.27 2.97 1.55
CA LYS A 491 -14.68 2.10 0.46
C LYS A 491 -16.04 1.44 0.67
N THR A 492 -16.37 1.10 1.91
CA THR A 492 -17.52 0.24 2.22
C THR A 492 -18.67 0.99 2.89
N CYS A 493 -18.42 2.21 3.38
CA CYS A 493 -19.40 3.02 4.07
C CYS A 493 -20.56 3.41 3.16
N LYS A 494 -21.75 3.08 3.64
CA LYS A 494 -23.02 3.45 3.05
C LYS A 494 -23.93 4.03 4.12
N THR A 495 -24.74 4.99 3.73
CA THR A 495 -25.82 5.57 4.51
C THR A 495 -27.09 5.54 3.68
N ASP A 496 -28.19 5.09 4.28
CA ASP A 496 -29.47 4.90 3.60
C ASP A 496 -29.35 4.11 2.27
N GLY A 497 -28.45 3.11 2.28
CA GLY A 497 -28.16 2.23 1.13
C GLY A 497 -27.28 2.84 0.05
N SER A 498 -26.99 4.14 0.10
CA SER A 498 -26.13 4.86 -0.84
C SER A 498 -24.73 5.00 -0.26
N ARG A 499 -23.71 5.12 -1.12
CA ARG A 499 -22.34 5.34 -0.64
C ARG A 499 -22.23 6.68 0.09
N ALA A 500 -21.39 6.73 1.12
CA ALA A 500 -21.05 7.98 1.79
C ALA A 500 -20.58 9.02 0.77
N ASN A 501 -21.05 10.26 0.95
CA ASN A 501 -20.82 11.35 0.02
C ASN A 501 -20.46 12.66 0.73
N GLY A 502 -20.07 12.56 1.99
CA GLY A 502 -19.75 13.65 2.88
C GLY A 502 -19.07 13.10 4.13
N VAL A 503 -18.30 13.94 4.82
CA VAL A 503 -17.61 13.54 6.05
C VAL A 503 -18.59 13.12 7.16
N ASP A 504 -19.78 13.72 7.19
CA ASP A 504 -20.86 13.39 8.12
C ASP A 504 -21.35 11.93 8.01
N HIS A 505 -21.39 11.40 6.78
CA HIS A 505 -21.70 10.01 6.51
C HIS A 505 -20.56 9.10 6.96
N LEU A 506 -19.31 9.49 6.71
CA LEU A 506 -18.15 8.73 7.16
C LEU A 506 -18.07 8.65 8.67
N ILE A 507 -18.35 9.75 9.38
CA ILE A 507 -18.37 9.79 10.84
C ILE A 507 -19.37 8.76 11.37
N ALA A 508 -20.54 8.62 10.77
CA ALA A 508 -21.51 7.60 11.18
C ALA A 508 -20.94 6.17 11.08
N CYS A 509 -20.16 5.90 10.03
CA CYS A 509 -19.48 4.61 9.82
C CYS A 509 -18.30 4.41 10.79
N PHE A 510 -17.38 5.37 10.91
CA PHE A 510 -16.24 5.31 11.83
C PHE A 510 -16.69 5.18 13.29
N GLN A 511 -17.74 5.89 13.69
CA GLN A 511 -18.28 5.89 15.06
C GLN A 511 -19.17 4.65 15.32
N ARG A 512 -19.55 3.91 14.28
CA ARG A 512 -20.59 2.86 14.32
C ARG A 512 -21.90 3.38 14.95
N GLN A 513 -22.24 4.63 14.69
CA GLN A 513 -23.40 5.31 15.24
C GLN A 513 -23.66 6.60 14.47
N ILE A 514 -24.91 6.86 14.09
CA ILE A 514 -25.31 8.15 13.53
C ILE A 514 -25.19 9.22 14.65
N PRO A 515 -24.33 10.25 14.49
CA PRO A 515 -24.21 11.30 15.50
C PRO A 515 -25.48 12.16 15.57
N SER A 516 -25.58 13.02 16.58
CA SER A 516 -26.57 14.10 16.56
C SER A 516 -26.14 15.15 15.55
N TYR A 517 -27.01 15.49 14.61
CA TYR A 517 -26.79 16.58 13.64
C TYR A 517 -27.36 17.91 14.16
N SER A 518 -27.99 17.91 15.34
CA SER A 518 -28.42 19.19 15.94
C SER A 518 -27.19 19.97 16.38
N GLY A 519 -26.90 21.08 15.70
CA GLY A 519 -25.72 21.92 15.95
C GLY A 519 -24.43 21.37 15.34
N TYR A 520 -24.52 20.37 14.45
CA TYR A 520 -23.40 19.82 13.69
C TYR A 520 -23.90 19.42 12.29
N PHE A 521 -23.16 19.70 11.23
CA PHE A 521 -23.55 19.37 9.85
C PHE A 521 -24.85 20.07 9.41
N ASP A 522 -25.09 21.29 9.90
CA ASP A 522 -26.31 22.06 9.66
C ASP A 522 -26.52 22.38 8.17
N THR A 523 -25.44 22.33 7.38
CA THR A 523 -25.45 22.47 5.91
C THR A 523 -26.13 21.30 5.18
N ARG A 524 -26.49 20.24 5.89
CA ARG A 524 -27.14 19.05 5.34
C ARG A 524 -28.64 19.07 5.53
N SER A 525 -29.38 18.74 4.46
CA SER A 525 -30.84 18.75 4.46
C SER A 525 -31.50 17.72 5.40
N SER A 526 -30.83 16.61 5.71
CA SER A 526 -31.30 15.61 6.68
C SER A 526 -30.19 14.67 7.16
N SER A 527 -30.25 14.24 8.43
CA SER A 527 -29.44 13.13 8.94
C SER A 527 -29.79 11.81 8.26
N PRO A 528 -28.80 10.93 8.00
CA PRO A 528 -29.09 9.59 7.52
C PRO A 528 -29.87 8.80 8.57
N SER A 529 -30.73 7.88 8.13
CA SER A 529 -31.52 7.03 9.02
C SER A 529 -30.83 5.69 9.36
N SER A 530 -29.88 5.30 8.52
CA SER A 530 -29.15 4.04 8.63
C SER A 530 -27.73 4.20 8.10
N PHE A 531 -26.81 3.38 8.59
CA PHE A 531 -25.46 3.25 8.05
C PHE A 531 -25.05 1.77 7.99
N SER A 532 -24.09 1.45 7.13
CA SER A 532 -23.45 0.13 7.05
C SER A 532 -22.04 0.29 6.50
N GLU A 533 -21.10 -0.49 7.01
CA GLU A 533 -19.74 -0.60 6.49
C GLU A 533 -19.26 -2.05 6.74
N SER A 534 -18.10 -2.44 6.19
CA SER A 534 -17.56 -3.79 6.36
C SER A 534 -16.06 -3.84 6.68
N ALA A 535 -15.47 -2.75 7.17
CA ALA A 535 -14.10 -2.74 7.67
C ALA A 535 -14.02 -3.52 8.98
N THR A 536 -12.85 -4.09 9.24
CA THR A 536 -12.53 -4.73 10.52
C THR A 536 -11.84 -3.73 11.42
N GLU A 537 -12.42 -3.44 12.59
CA GLU A 537 -11.82 -2.52 13.55
C GLU A 537 -10.45 -2.99 14.02
N PRO A 538 -9.45 -2.08 14.10
CA PRO A 538 -8.22 -2.37 14.83
C PRO A 538 -8.51 -2.58 16.32
N GLY A 539 -7.64 -3.30 17.02
CA GLY A 539 -7.80 -3.54 18.46
C GLY A 539 -7.77 -2.28 19.32
N SER A 540 -7.20 -1.18 18.80
CA SER A 540 -7.19 0.15 19.40
C SER A 540 -8.46 0.97 19.10
N TRP A 541 -9.39 0.48 18.28
CA TRP A 541 -10.58 1.24 17.91
C TRP A 541 -11.45 1.56 19.11
N ASN A 542 -11.90 2.82 19.18
CA ASN A 542 -12.75 3.32 20.24
C ASN A 542 -13.66 4.42 19.70
N ARG A 543 -14.96 4.24 19.93
CA ARG A 543 -15.99 5.18 19.52
C ARG A 543 -15.77 6.59 20.07
N THR A 544 -15.35 6.70 21.33
CA THR A 544 -15.17 7.99 22.00
C THR A 544 -14.08 8.79 21.30
N ASP A 545 -13.00 8.12 20.92
CA ASP A 545 -11.84 8.75 20.28
C ASP A 545 -12.23 9.28 18.89
N VAL A 546 -12.93 8.47 18.07
CA VAL A 546 -13.52 8.97 16.80
C VAL A 546 -14.41 10.19 17.03
N LYS A 547 -15.27 10.12 18.05
CA LYS A 547 -16.23 11.20 18.35
C LYS A 547 -15.52 12.51 18.72
N THR A 548 -14.48 12.38 19.52
CA THR A 548 -13.60 13.48 19.92
C THR A 548 -12.95 14.13 18.72
N LEU A 549 -12.30 13.33 17.88
CA LEU A 549 -11.47 13.83 16.79
C LEU A 549 -12.31 14.65 15.80
N TRP A 550 -13.49 14.16 15.41
CA TRP A 550 -14.33 14.95 14.50
C TRP A 550 -14.88 16.24 15.16
N ARG A 551 -15.09 16.26 16.47
CA ARG A 551 -15.55 17.47 17.18
C ARG A 551 -14.45 18.51 17.32
N LYS A 552 -13.24 18.06 17.63
CA LYS A 552 -12.05 18.91 17.66
C LYS A 552 -11.78 19.48 16.27
N ASN A 553 -11.61 18.62 15.27
CA ASN A 553 -11.12 19.05 13.97
C ASN A 553 -12.17 19.78 13.14
N LEU A 554 -13.44 19.35 13.20
CA LEU A 554 -14.50 19.99 12.41
C LEU A 554 -15.22 21.12 13.14
N TYR A 555 -15.10 21.26 14.46
CA TYR A 555 -15.87 22.26 15.23
C TYR A 555 -15.07 22.98 16.33
N GLY A 556 -13.78 22.71 16.47
CA GLY A 556 -12.91 23.38 17.44
C GLY A 556 -13.30 23.12 18.90
N GLU A 557 -13.98 22.01 19.20
CA GLU A 557 -14.28 21.65 20.59
C GLU A 557 -12.98 21.25 21.30
N GLU A 558 -12.67 21.94 22.41
CA GLU A 558 -11.62 21.48 23.33
C GLU A 558 -12.00 20.12 23.92
N TYR A 559 -11.06 19.16 23.86
CA TYR A 559 -11.24 17.83 24.42
C TYR A 559 -10.09 17.47 25.36
N ASP A 560 -10.40 17.24 26.63
CA ASP A 560 -9.44 16.91 27.70
C ASP A 560 -8.96 15.44 27.68
N GLY A 561 -9.18 14.69 26.60
CA GLY A 561 -8.84 13.26 26.52
C GLY A 561 -9.94 12.32 27.05
N PRO A 562 -9.89 11.01 26.75
CA PRO A 562 -10.74 10.05 27.42
C PRO A 562 -10.33 9.99 28.90
N PRO A 563 -11.29 9.97 29.85
CA PRO A 563 -10.95 10.06 31.27
C PRO A 563 -10.05 8.88 31.67
N LEU A 564 -9.07 9.15 32.53
CA LEU A 564 -8.25 8.12 33.17
C LEU A 564 -9.13 6.96 33.64
N THR A 565 -8.75 5.74 33.27
CA THR A 565 -9.39 4.52 33.76
C THR A 565 -8.38 3.61 34.43
N VAL A 566 -8.84 2.72 35.29
CA VAL A 566 -7.99 1.70 35.92
C VAL A 566 -8.78 0.41 36.14
N SER A 567 -8.14 -0.73 35.89
CA SER A 567 -8.64 -2.05 36.27
C SER A 567 -7.72 -2.69 37.32
N VAL A 568 -8.26 -3.60 38.13
CA VAL A 568 -7.51 -4.35 39.15
C VAL A 568 -7.72 -5.84 38.90
N SER A 569 -6.63 -6.61 38.94
CA SER A 569 -6.63 -8.07 38.90
C SER A 569 -5.78 -8.64 40.04
N GLY A 570 -6.06 -9.87 40.48
CA GLY A 570 -5.29 -10.55 41.53
C GLY A 570 -6.02 -11.76 42.12
N SER A 571 -5.54 -12.25 43.26
CA SER A 571 -6.08 -13.44 43.94
C SER A 571 -7.53 -13.25 44.40
N GLN A 572 -8.39 -14.24 44.11
CA GLN A 572 -9.81 -14.25 44.52
C GLN A 572 -10.04 -14.93 45.87
N TYR A 573 -9.17 -15.86 46.23
CA TYR A 573 -9.22 -16.62 47.48
C TYR A 573 -7.83 -16.59 48.10
N LEU A 574 -7.80 -16.41 49.42
CA LEU A 574 -6.62 -16.50 50.25
C LEU A 574 -6.97 -17.26 51.51
N ASP A 575 -5.98 -17.91 52.09
CA ASP A 575 -6.07 -18.45 53.44
C ASP A 575 -5.55 -17.44 54.48
N GLU A 576 -5.91 -17.64 55.75
CA GLU A 576 -5.40 -16.86 56.88
C GLU A 576 -3.87 -16.76 56.83
N GLY A 577 -3.36 -15.52 56.77
CA GLY A 577 -1.91 -15.26 56.73
C GLY A 577 -1.28 -15.38 55.33
N GLU A 578 -1.98 -15.91 54.34
CA GLU A 578 -1.50 -16.00 52.96
C GLU A 578 -1.30 -14.59 52.35
N LEU A 579 -0.24 -14.44 51.56
CA LEU A 579 0.08 -13.20 50.87
C LEU A 579 -0.57 -13.20 49.47
N GLY A 580 -1.56 -12.34 49.26
CA GLY A 580 -2.11 -12.06 47.93
C GLY A 580 -1.40 -10.90 47.24
N THR A 581 -1.37 -10.92 45.91
CA THR A 581 -0.87 -9.81 45.09
C THR A 581 -1.94 -9.36 44.09
N TRP A 582 -2.13 -8.04 44.01
CA TRP A 582 -3.01 -7.40 43.05
C TRP A 582 -2.23 -6.40 42.20
N THR A 583 -2.61 -6.29 40.94
CA THR A 583 -1.98 -5.41 39.95
C THR A 583 -3.01 -4.47 39.36
N ALA A 584 -2.64 -3.19 39.29
CA ALA A 584 -3.42 -2.16 38.62
C ALA A 584 -2.95 -2.02 37.18
N SER A 585 -3.91 -1.89 36.26
CA SER A 585 -3.67 -1.62 34.85
C SER A 585 -4.42 -0.33 34.47
N PRO A 586 -3.78 0.85 34.66
CA PRO A 586 -4.35 2.12 34.24
C PRO A 586 -4.25 2.34 32.73
N SER A 587 -5.10 3.20 32.19
CA SER A 587 -5.15 3.57 30.77
C SER A 587 -5.60 5.02 30.63
N ASN A 588 -5.18 5.68 29.54
CA ASN A 588 -5.55 7.07 29.19
C ASN A 588 -4.98 8.17 30.11
N GLY A 589 -3.95 7.87 30.90
CA GLY A 589 -3.29 8.91 31.69
C GLY A 589 -2.14 9.57 30.95
N THR A 590 -2.00 10.88 31.10
CA THR A 590 -0.84 11.63 30.60
C THR A 590 0.33 11.53 31.60
N GLY A 591 1.49 11.03 31.18
CA GLY A 591 2.72 11.04 31.97
C GLY A 591 2.88 9.90 32.98
N SER A 592 3.48 10.20 34.14
CA SER A 592 3.75 9.19 35.19
C SER A 592 2.51 8.95 36.06
N TYR A 593 2.20 7.68 36.30
CA TYR A 593 1.13 7.27 37.21
C TYR A 593 1.57 7.23 38.67
N SER A 594 0.69 7.65 39.58
CA SER A 594 0.82 7.41 41.01
C SER A 594 -0.34 6.55 41.53
N TYR A 595 -0.08 5.73 42.54
CA TYR A 595 -1.00 4.70 43.01
C TYR A 595 -1.26 4.86 44.51
N SER A 596 -2.49 4.60 44.95
CA SER A 596 -2.86 4.50 46.36
C SER A 596 -3.75 3.28 46.56
N TRP A 597 -3.36 2.39 47.45
CA TRP A 597 -4.01 1.11 47.67
C TRP A 597 -4.63 1.02 49.06
N GLU A 598 -5.92 0.70 49.09
CA GLU A 598 -6.68 0.54 50.32
C GLU A 598 -7.35 -0.84 50.36
N VAL A 599 -7.44 -1.44 51.55
CA VAL A 599 -8.20 -2.67 51.79
C VAL A 599 -9.30 -2.41 52.80
N ARG A 600 -10.41 -3.12 52.60
CA ARG A 600 -11.51 -3.23 53.54
C ARG A 600 -11.72 -4.70 53.87
N LYS A 601 -11.56 -5.07 55.14
CA LYS A 601 -11.62 -6.47 55.61
C LYS A 601 -13.04 -7.04 55.66
N ASN A 602 -14.08 -6.24 55.91
CA ASN A 602 -15.47 -6.70 55.97
C ASN A 602 -16.43 -5.68 55.35
N PRO A 603 -17.62 -6.10 54.90
CA PRO A 603 -18.69 -5.17 54.56
C PRO A 603 -18.97 -4.21 55.72
N GLY A 604 -18.88 -2.91 55.46
CA GLY A 604 -19.14 -1.86 56.46
C GLY A 604 -17.94 -1.44 57.33
N SER A 605 -16.78 -2.11 57.25
CA SER A 605 -15.57 -1.62 57.93
C SER A 605 -14.92 -0.44 57.19
N SER A 606 -14.08 0.34 57.88
CA SER A 606 -13.28 1.39 57.24
C SER A 606 -12.27 0.81 56.26
N TRP A 607 -11.95 1.60 55.22
CA TRP A 607 -10.79 1.37 54.36
C TRP A 607 -9.52 1.80 55.08
N PHE A 608 -8.42 1.10 54.87
CA PHE A 608 -7.10 1.49 55.36
C PHE A 608 -6.04 1.24 54.30
N ASN A 609 -5.02 2.10 54.26
CA ASN A 609 -3.91 1.99 53.32
C ASN A 609 -3.06 0.75 53.61
N VAL A 610 -2.74 0.00 52.57
CA VAL A 610 -2.01 -1.28 52.69
C VAL A 610 -0.71 -1.34 51.92
N CYS A 611 -0.58 -0.57 50.85
CA CYS A 611 0.60 -0.56 49.98
C CYS A 611 1.02 0.87 49.63
N GLY A 612 2.25 1.02 49.16
CA GLY A 612 2.79 2.29 48.67
C GLY A 612 2.40 2.58 47.21
N ASN A 613 3.13 3.51 46.59
CA ASN A 613 2.81 4.09 45.28
C ASN A 613 3.21 3.22 44.07
N SER A 614 3.04 1.90 44.16
CA SER A 614 3.40 0.96 43.07
C SER A 614 2.17 0.47 42.30
N SER A 615 2.37 0.06 41.05
CA SER A 615 1.36 -0.60 40.21
C SER A 615 0.96 -1.99 40.73
N SER A 616 1.68 -2.53 41.71
CA SER A 616 1.35 -3.78 42.40
C SER A 616 1.24 -3.58 43.90
N CYS A 617 0.33 -4.32 44.52
CA CYS A 617 0.11 -4.31 45.96
C CYS A 617 0.03 -5.75 46.47
N SER A 618 0.89 -6.07 47.45
CA SER A 618 0.86 -7.35 48.15
C SER A 618 0.38 -7.16 49.57
N TRP A 619 -0.63 -7.92 49.97
CA TRP A 619 -1.26 -7.80 51.28
C TRP A 619 -1.67 -9.16 51.84
N SER A 620 -1.56 -9.31 53.16
CA SER A 620 -2.00 -10.47 53.93
C SER A 620 -2.88 -9.99 55.08
N SER A 621 -3.90 -10.79 55.43
CA SER A 621 -4.77 -10.49 56.56
C SER A 621 -4.08 -10.58 57.91
N GLY A 622 -2.95 -11.30 57.97
CA GLY A 622 -2.44 -11.89 59.21
C GLY A 622 -3.44 -12.90 59.78
N GLN A 623 -3.37 -13.14 61.09
CA GLN A 623 -4.34 -13.99 61.77
C GLN A 623 -5.73 -13.36 61.81
N ILE A 624 -6.77 -14.16 61.58
CA ILE A 624 -8.18 -13.75 61.54
C ILE A 624 -9.03 -14.73 62.35
N SER A 625 -10.03 -14.21 63.08
CA SER A 625 -10.92 -15.03 63.91
C SER A 625 -12.14 -15.58 63.15
N GLN A 626 -12.33 -15.16 61.90
CA GLN A 626 -13.44 -15.56 61.02
C GLN A 626 -13.10 -15.26 59.55
N THR A 627 -13.72 -15.98 58.61
CA THR A 627 -13.61 -15.71 57.17
C THR A 627 -14.02 -14.29 56.83
N LEU A 628 -13.28 -13.64 55.92
CA LEU A 628 -13.46 -12.25 55.53
C LEU A 628 -13.94 -12.11 54.08
N ASP A 629 -14.98 -11.30 53.87
CA ASP A 629 -15.40 -10.83 52.54
C ASP A 629 -14.72 -9.47 52.27
N ALA A 630 -13.46 -9.56 51.85
CA ALA A 630 -12.60 -8.40 51.69
C ALA A 630 -12.74 -7.72 50.32
N LYS A 631 -12.38 -6.44 50.27
CA LYS A 631 -12.18 -5.71 49.02
C LYS A 631 -10.85 -4.99 49.05
N ILE A 632 -10.18 -4.95 47.90
CA ILE A 632 -9.03 -4.10 47.66
C ILE A 632 -9.41 -3.04 46.61
N LYS A 633 -8.97 -1.81 46.80
CA LYS A 633 -9.23 -0.69 45.91
C LYS A 633 -7.90 -0.02 45.57
N VAL A 634 -7.72 0.29 44.29
CA VAL A 634 -6.65 1.19 43.83
C VAL A 634 -7.27 2.52 43.41
N THR A 635 -6.60 3.60 43.76
CA THR A 635 -6.79 4.91 43.15
C THR A 635 -5.52 5.24 42.37
N VAL A 636 -5.65 5.58 41.10
CA VAL A 636 -4.55 6.00 40.23
C VAL A 636 -4.74 7.46 39.89
N GLN A 637 -3.66 8.24 39.93
CA GLN A 637 -3.63 9.61 39.45
C GLN A 637 -2.62 9.78 38.33
N SER A 638 -2.99 10.59 37.32
CA SER A 638 -2.13 11.01 36.21
C SER A 638 -2.42 12.48 35.93
N GLY A 639 -1.46 13.37 36.12
CA GLY A 639 -1.70 14.82 36.04
C GLY A 639 -2.78 15.30 37.03
N SER A 640 -3.82 15.95 36.53
CA SER A 640 -5.00 16.39 37.30
C SER A 640 -6.11 15.32 37.40
N GLU A 641 -5.98 14.20 36.71
CA GLU A 641 -7.01 13.17 36.66
C GLU A 641 -6.83 12.08 37.73
N SER A 642 -7.95 11.46 38.13
CA SER A 642 -8.00 10.42 39.15
C SER A 642 -9.03 9.35 38.78
N ALA A 643 -8.63 8.08 38.83
CA ALA A 643 -9.50 6.93 38.59
C ALA A 643 -9.37 5.91 39.70
N SER A 644 -10.45 5.16 39.98
CA SER A 644 -10.40 4.11 40.99
C SER A 644 -11.13 2.85 40.55
N SER A 645 -10.62 1.70 41.01
CA SER A 645 -11.23 0.40 40.77
C SER A 645 -11.07 -0.49 41.99
N ASN A 646 -12.01 -1.42 42.19
CA ASN A 646 -12.03 -2.31 43.32
C ASN A 646 -12.23 -3.77 42.90
N PHE A 647 -11.59 -4.67 43.65
CA PHE A 647 -11.62 -6.11 43.45
C PHE A 647 -12.07 -6.79 44.75
N SER A 648 -12.97 -7.76 44.65
CA SER A 648 -13.50 -8.49 45.82
C SER A 648 -12.82 -9.85 45.92
N PHE A 649 -12.48 -10.26 47.13
CA PHE A 649 -11.81 -11.54 47.40
C PHE A 649 -12.21 -12.06 48.78
N VAL A 650 -12.03 -13.36 48.99
CA VAL A 650 -12.35 -14.04 50.26
C VAL A 650 -11.06 -14.45 50.96
N VAL A 651 -10.98 -14.24 52.28
CA VAL A 651 -9.92 -14.81 53.12
C VAL A 651 -10.50 -15.85 54.05
N ASN A 652 -10.14 -17.12 53.88
CA ASN A 652 -10.62 -18.23 54.68
C ASN A 652 -9.94 -18.25 56.05
N ASN A 653 -10.72 -18.35 57.13
CA ASN A 653 -10.17 -18.67 58.43
C ASN A 653 -9.90 -20.17 58.54
N ASN A 654 -8.63 -20.55 58.68
CA ASN A 654 -8.20 -21.95 58.80
C ASN A 654 -7.82 -22.32 60.24
N ASN A 655 -8.17 -21.49 61.23
CA ASN A 655 -7.86 -21.67 62.65
C ASN A 655 -6.36 -21.91 62.94
N GLY A 656 -5.47 -21.30 62.15
CA GLY A 656 -4.03 -21.49 62.27
C GLY A 656 -3.48 -22.85 61.82
N ASP A 657 -4.24 -23.66 61.07
CA ASP A 657 -3.74 -24.91 60.49
C ASP A 657 -3.23 -24.68 59.05
N PRO A 658 -1.90 -24.65 58.81
CA PRO A 658 -1.36 -24.35 57.49
C PRO A 658 -1.53 -25.56 56.54
N GLY A 659 -2.42 -25.44 55.55
CA GLY A 659 -2.44 -26.34 54.39
C GLY A 659 -3.76 -27.03 54.05
N CYS A 660 -4.92 -26.41 54.28
CA CYS A 660 -6.18 -26.96 53.81
C CYS A 660 -6.54 -26.41 52.41
N ASP A 661 -6.20 -27.16 51.37
CA ASP A 661 -6.58 -26.88 49.97
C ASP A 661 -8.10 -26.65 49.83
N ALA A 662 -8.46 -25.49 49.28
CA ALA A 662 -9.82 -25.02 49.09
C ALA A 662 -10.54 -25.70 47.90
N ILE A 663 -10.87 -27.00 47.99
CA ILE A 663 -11.89 -27.59 47.10
C ILE A 663 -12.67 -28.71 47.84
N SER A 664 -13.67 -28.38 48.67
CA SER A 664 -14.99 -29.03 48.64
C SER A 664 -15.95 -28.43 49.67
N THR A 665 -17.21 -28.27 49.27
CA THR A 665 -18.31 -27.71 50.06
C THR A 665 -18.81 -28.62 51.20
N ASN A 666 -18.03 -29.59 51.68
CA ASN A 666 -18.48 -30.56 52.68
C ASN A 666 -17.32 -31.20 53.47
N ARG A 667 -16.55 -30.40 54.22
CA ARG A 667 -15.76 -30.95 55.33
C ARG A 667 -15.90 -30.12 56.59
N VAL A 668 -16.33 -30.79 57.66
CA VAL A 668 -16.11 -30.41 59.06
C VAL A 668 -14.67 -30.79 59.37
N CYS A 669 -13.86 -29.82 59.78
CA CYS A 669 -12.54 -30.08 60.37
C CYS A 669 -12.75 -30.32 61.88
N GLU A 670 -12.09 -31.35 62.43
CA GLU A 670 -12.16 -31.71 63.87
C GLU A 670 -11.51 -30.67 64.78
#